data_AF-A0A4Y3R5L4-F1
#
_entry.id   AF-A0A4Y3R5L4-F1
#
_cell.length_a   1.000
_cell.length_b   1.000
_cell.length_c   1.000
_cell.angle_alpha   90.00
_cell.angle_beta   90.00
_cell.angle_gamma   90.00
#
_symmetry.space_group_name_H-M   'P 1'
#
loop_
_entity.id
_entity.type
_entity.pdbx_description
1 polymer ?
#
loop_
_entity_poly.entity_id
_entity_poly.type
_entity_poly.pdbx_seq_one_letter_code
_entity_poly.pdbx_strand_id
1 'polypeptide(L)'
;MPLIPRAALGRRLTALVCAATVLAGASGCATDRSAHRAHSRHESGPADETGPVPTGTWAGAGEPVRTSESVLQIVAHPDDDLFFLNPETAQSLRSGRPLTTVFLTSGEGDGVNAPRKNVRGAAAPARKRGERGDKAVYTEARQNGIRAAYAEMATGDRDAAWRRTVLRTAGGGRAELDTLRGHPDVRLVWNLLREAGSLTKHRPHSLYGLWTGETRRLGSQLSSAGPVTGNFHYTRAQLVDTLVGYLQRFRPTQIRMQDPTPGRLDRNGKYADHQDHFAGARFVQEALVRHADDAARGRAPHFTVSTYLGYFNGGLPHVLGGRTARGKLRTLETYAWADRAERACRYAAGCGDLKMVPSTQHLGWSHGIRHTDGESTAWLRAAKDGSLTAYSVLDGRIAVRHRPAGTGARWDAPTLLPATGIDPSLTSVDLPDGRTALFGTRTVTEDGPGGYRKEVGWTVQAAGGSGGSGFGPWQSLGTPEPGDLAGLSDISAPAVAVTPDGTVTAVVRTSRHQLSARTRQPDGTWTPWQALGGTGLHGAPSAGVDEGGRLYVFATTAKTVLAWTRPSSGGALSGPRATGLPAVTGRVAVHPDGHAAVRLHMRAPVTGHVRTARIGAAALGDASGSSAPVRPARVTDLGGAAGYGPVSATPLPDGRTLLAARAGNGDLQTAVVDERRGRTGRVQPAAARVRWSRTGFLFAGAPASVPAPGGRGGDVAVLGLDGRLYWARTGTQGTAGWRAA
;
A
#
# COMPACT_ATOMS: atom_id res chain seq x y z
N MET A 1 -0.21 18.73 50.13
CA MET A 1 -0.49 19.79 51.12
C MET A 1 0.77 19.98 51.96
N PRO A 2 1.16 21.21 52.36
CA PRO A 2 0.64 22.54 52.00
C PRO A 2 1.80 23.48 51.50
N LEU A 3 1.68 24.75 51.07
CA LEU A 3 0.63 25.69 50.60
C LEU A 3 1.32 27.04 50.18
N ILE A 4 0.68 27.81 49.27
CA ILE A 4 0.50 29.31 49.27
C ILE A 4 1.50 30.24 48.43
N PRO A 5 1.07 31.40 47.81
CA PRO A 5 0.57 31.50 46.42
C PRO A 5 0.79 32.89 45.67
N ARG A 6 0.02 33.12 44.57
CA ARG A 6 -0.48 34.40 43.94
C ARG A 6 0.54 35.33 43.22
N ALA A 7 0.23 36.04 42.11
CA ALA A 7 -1.01 36.72 41.70
C ALA A 7 -1.15 36.92 40.15
N ALA A 8 -2.35 37.36 39.75
CA ALA A 8 -2.89 37.51 38.39
C ALA A 8 -2.92 38.97 37.89
N LEU A 9 -3.01 39.19 36.57
CA LEU A 9 -3.60 40.35 35.86
C LEU A 9 -3.54 40.00 34.35
N GLY A 10 -4.58 40.00 33.49
CA GLY A 10 -5.76 40.84 33.37
C GLY A 10 -5.61 41.75 32.13
N ARG A 11 -6.07 41.33 30.93
CA ARG A 11 -6.15 42.21 29.74
C ARG A 11 -7.49 42.09 29.03
N ARG A 12 -8.23 43.21 29.03
CA ARG A 12 -9.47 43.48 28.28
C ARG A 12 -9.14 43.77 26.82
N LEU A 13 -9.95 43.24 25.91
CA LEU A 13 -10.01 43.61 24.49
C LEU A 13 -11.01 44.75 24.30
N THR A 14 -10.63 45.75 23.50
CA THR A 14 -11.57 46.71 22.91
C THR A 14 -11.38 46.66 21.40
N ALA A 15 -12.50 46.46 20.69
CA ALA A 15 -12.60 46.48 19.24
C ALA A 15 -12.64 47.92 18.71
N LEU A 16 -12.19 48.14 17.48
CA LEU A 16 -12.76 49.18 16.63
C LEU A 16 -12.63 48.83 15.15
N VAL A 17 -13.76 48.91 14.47
CA VAL A 17 -14.00 48.84 13.03
C VAL A 17 -14.03 50.28 12.52
N CYS A 18 -13.48 50.55 11.33
CA CYS A 18 -14.01 51.56 10.42
C CYS A 18 -13.52 51.33 8.98
N ALA A 19 -14.44 51.53 8.04
CA ALA A 19 -14.33 51.32 6.60
C ALA A 19 -14.43 52.67 5.85
N ALA A 20 -13.90 52.75 4.61
CA ALA A 20 -14.33 53.57 3.45
C ALA A 20 -13.16 53.71 2.43
N THR A 21 -13.19 53.11 1.22
CA THR A 21 -13.65 53.61 -0.12
C THR A 21 -12.90 54.85 -0.66
N VAL A 22 -11.98 54.71 -1.65
CA VAL A 22 -12.11 54.73 -3.16
C VAL A 22 -12.13 56.14 -3.80
N LEU A 23 -11.10 56.52 -4.60
CA LEU A 23 -11.15 56.88 -6.05
C LEU A 23 -9.85 57.51 -6.64
N ALA A 24 -9.47 56.97 -7.81
CA ALA A 24 -8.82 57.48 -9.04
C ALA A 24 -7.68 58.52 -9.10
N GLY A 25 -6.72 58.25 -10.02
CA GLY A 25 -5.86 59.24 -10.69
C GLY A 25 -4.68 58.60 -11.44
N ALA A 26 -4.75 58.57 -12.78
CA ALA A 26 -3.74 57.99 -13.68
C ALA A 26 -2.63 58.99 -14.06
N SER A 27 -1.39 58.51 -14.23
CA SER A 27 -0.39 59.01 -15.20
C SER A 27 0.79 58.02 -15.25
N GLY A 28 1.18 57.62 -16.45
CA GLY A 28 2.12 56.52 -16.71
C GLY A 28 3.59 56.91 -16.71
N CYS A 29 4.45 55.88 -16.64
CA CYS A 29 5.54 55.64 -17.58
C CYS A 29 6.13 54.24 -17.33
N ALA A 30 6.45 53.56 -18.42
CA ALA A 30 6.80 52.15 -18.51
C ALA A 30 8.21 51.84 -17.99
N THR A 31 8.38 50.66 -17.40
CA THR A 31 9.55 49.76 -17.62
C THR A 31 9.19 48.33 -17.19
N ASP A 32 9.79 47.37 -17.90
CA ASP A 32 9.52 45.94 -18.03
C ASP A 32 8.98 45.14 -16.83
N ARG A 33 7.88 44.40 -17.09
CA ARG A 33 7.49 43.19 -16.36
C ARG A 33 7.12 42.08 -17.35
N SER A 34 8.05 41.17 -17.58
CA SER A 34 7.81 39.89 -18.26
C SER A 34 8.11 38.72 -17.33
N ALA A 35 7.33 38.60 -16.26
CA ALA A 35 7.14 37.33 -15.55
C ALA A 35 5.81 37.36 -14.79
N HIS A 36 5.06 36.26 -14.89
CA HIS A 36 3.73 36.01 -14.31
C HIS A 36 2.51 36.50 -15.10
N ARG A 37 2.19 35.75 -16.16
CA ARG A 37 0.81 35.38 -16.52
C ARG A 37 0.83 34.22 -17.52
N ALA A 38 0.61 33.01 -17.03
CA ALA A 38 0.06 31.93 -17.85
C ALA A 38 -1.27 31.54 -17.20
N HIS A 39 -2.33 32.17 -17.69
CA HIS A 39 -3.70 31.80 -17.37
C HIS A 39 -4.04 30.47 -18.03
N SER A 40 -4.57 29.56 -17.22
CA SER A 40 -5.46 28.48 -17.60
C SER A 40 -6.54 28.99 -18.56
N ARG A 41 -6.51 28.50 -19.80
CA ARG A 41 -7.69 28.48 -20.67
C ARG A 41 -8.19 27.04 -20.74
N HIS A 42 -9.45 26.91 -20.37
CA HIS A 42 -10.32 25.79 -20.73
C HIS A 42 -10.44 25.73 -22.25
N GLU A 43 -10.17 24.56 -22.82
CA GLU A 43 -10.80 24.14 -24.07
C GLU A 43 -11.55 22.84 -23.79
N SER A 44 -12.88 22.94 -23.91
CA SER A 44 -13.80 21.85 -24.14
C SER A 44 -13.70 21.44 -25.61
N GLY A 45 -13.19 20.23 -25.87
CA GLY A 45 -13.08 19.57 -27.17
C GLY A 45 -12.97 18.05 -26.96
N PRO A 46 -13.25 17.20 -27.98
CA PRO A 46 -13.78 15.85 -27.81
C PRO A 46 -12.81 14.90 -27.09
N ALA A 47 -13.40 13.90 -26.43
CA ALA A 47 -12.73 12.84 -25.70
C ALA A 47 -11.70 12.11 -26.57
N ASP A 48 -10.41 12.36 -26.30
CA ASP A 48 -9.33 11.51 -26.79
C ASP A 48 -9.29 10.24 -25.92
N GLU A 49 -9.62 9.10 -26.54
CA GLU A 49 -9.61 7.75 -25.94
C GLU A 49 -8.20 7.31 -25.49
N THR A 50 -7.15 8.08 -25.78
CA THR A 50 -5.75 7.68 -25.57
C THR A 50 -5.25 8.02 -24.15
N GLY A 51 -5.65 7.21 -23.16
CA GLY A 51 -4.76 7.02 -22.00
C GLY A 51 -3.43 6.42 -22.47
N PRO A 52 -2.28 6.61 -21.79
CA PRO A 52 -1.01 6.03 -22.24
C PRO A 52 -1.20 4.54 -22.52
N VAL A 53 -1.06 4.19 -23.80
CA VAL A 53 -1.23 2.84 -24.32
C VAL A 53 -0.06 2.01 -23.78
N PRO A 54 -0.28 0.73 -23.39
CA PRO A 54 0.84 -0.14 -23.02
C PRO A 54 1.95 -0.04 -24.07
N THR A 55 3.15 0.36 -23.65
CA THR A 55 4.28 0.56 -24.57
C THR A 55 5.20 -0.65 -24.57
N GLY A 56 5.84 -0.90 -25.71
CA GLY A 56 6.60 -2.11 -25.98
C GLY A 56 5.80 -3.12 -26.81
N THR A 57 6.44 -4.24 -27.16
CA THR A 57 5.81 -5.34 -27.89
C THR A 57 5.30 -6.38 -26.90
N TRP A 58 4.26 -7.12 -27.27
CA TRP A 58 3.62 -8.10 -26.39
C TRP A 58 3.84 -9.52 -26.93
N ALA A 59 4.28 -10.43 -26.07
CA ALA A 59 4.13 -11.86 -26.35
C ALA A 59 2.64 -12.23 -26.33
N GLY A 60 2.25 -13.27 -27.09
CA GLY A 60 0.89 -13.80 -27.02
C GLY A 60 0.51 -14.19 -25.59
N ALA A 61 -0.75 -13.97 -25.21
CA ALA A 61 -1.23 -14.42 -23.91
C ALA A 61 -1.23 -15.95 -23.88
N GLY A 62 -0.51 -16.54 -22.93
CA GLY A 62 -0.65 -17.98 -22.64
C GLY A 62 -2.03 -18.29 -22.05
N GLU A 63 -2.31 -19.57 -21.80
CA GLU A 63 -3.55 -19.94 -21.13
C GLU A 63 -3.67 -19.25 -19.75
N PRO A 64 -4.85 -18.67 -19.41
CA PRO A 64 -5.06 -18.03 -18.13
C PRO A 64 -4.87 -19.01 -16.97
N VAL A 65 -4.06 -18.63 -15.99
CA VAL A 65 -3.90 -19.40 -14.75
C VAL A 65 -5.18 -19.30 -13.93
N ARG A 66 -5.77 -20.44 -13.57
CA ARG A 66 -6.96 -20.50 -12.71
C ARG A 66 -6.54 -20.63 -11.24
N THR A 67 -6.72 -19.56 -10.46
CA THR A 67 -6.57 -19.53 -9.01
C THR A 67 -7.87 -19.91 -8.30
N SER A 68 -7.84 -20.26 -7.02
CA SER A 68 -9.06 -20.58 -6.23
C SER A 68 -9.24 -19.62 -5.05
N GLU A 69 -9.20 -18.32 -5.32
CA GLU A 69 -9.19 -17.29 -4.28
C GLU A 69 -10.59 -17.00 -3.69
N SER A 70 -10.60 -16.59 -2.43
CA SER A 70 -11.73 -15.95 -1.74
C SER A 70 -11.21 -14.70 -1.05
N VAL A 71 -11.68 -13.52 -1.46
CA VAL A 71 -11.20 -12.23 -0.96
C VAL A 71 -12.17 -11.66 0.07
N LEU A 72 -11.65 -11.29 1.24
CA LEU A 72 -12.36 -10.51 2.25
C LEU A 72 -11.69 -9.15 2.44
N GLN A 73 -12.45 -8.08 2.29
CA GLN A 73 -12.00 -6.71 2.55
C GLN A 73 -12.69 -6.20 3.81
N ILE A 74 -11.94 -5.66 4.76
CA ILE A 74 -12.50 -5.09 5.99
C ILE A 74 -12.03 -3.65 6.09
N VAL A 75 -12.98 -2.71 5.98
CA VAL A 75 -12.70 -1.27 6.02
C VAL A 75 -13.64 -0.56 7.00
N ALA A 76 -13.23 0.62 7.47
CA ALA A 76 -13.96 1.35 8.49
C ALA A 76 -15.27 1.96 7.95
N HIS A 77 -15.23 2.66 6.82
CA HIS A 77 -16.36 3.42 6.28
C HIS A 77 -16.78 3.00 4.86
N PRO A 78 -18.06 3.24 4.49
CA PRO A 78 -18.57 3.03 3.12
C PRO A 78 -17.91 3.96 2.07
N ASP A 79 -16.74 3.65 1.55
CA ASP A 79 -16.00 4.37 0.46
C ASP A 79 -14.51 4.06 0.53
N ASP A 80 -14.02 3.70 1.70
CA ASP A 80 -12.61 3.43 1.98
C ASP A 80 -12.01 2.39 1.02
N ASP A 81 -12.78 1.37 0.65
CA ASP A 81 -12.37 0.37 -0.33
C ASP A 81 -12.29 0.96 -1.76
N LEU A 82 -13.18 1.88 -2.11
CA LEU A 82 -13.13 2.60 -3.38
C LEU A 82 -11.96 3.60 -3.42
N PHE A 83 -11.60 4.23 -2.30
CA PHE A 83 -10.49 5.18 -2.23
C PHE A 83 -9.12 4.52 -2.13
N PHE A 84 -8.97 3.49 -1.31
CA PHE A 84 -7.64 3.02 -0.90
C PHE A 84 -7.30 1.65 -1.47
N LEU A 85 -8.30 0.78 -1.69
CA LEU A 85 -8.08 -0.59 -2.18
C LEU A 85 -8.32 -0.70 -3.70
N ASN A 86 -9.22 0.09 -4.28
CA ASN A 86 -9.43 0.10 -5.73
C ASN A 86 -8.18 0.65 -6.46
N PRO A 87 -7.70 0.05 -7.56
CA PRO A 87 -8.40 -0.82 -8.52
C PRO A 87 -8.48 -2.31 -8.14
N GLU A 88 -7.88 -2.76 -7.04
CA GLU A 88 -7.83 -4.20 -6.73
C GLU A 88 -9.20 -4.80 -6.39
N THR A 89 -10.10 -3.99 -5.82
CA THR A 89 -11.53 -4.34 -5.66
C THR A 89 -12.16 -4.66 -7.02
N ALA A 90 -12.09 -3.74 -7.98
CA ALA A 90 -12.63 -3.96 -9.33
C ALA A 90 -11.96 -5.13 -10.06
N GLN A 91 -10.66 -5.35 -9.83
CA GLN A 91 -9.91 -6.47 -10.40
C GLN A 91 -10.42 -7.81 -9.86
N SER A 92 -10.70 -7.89 -8.56
CA SER A 92 -11.22 -9.12 -7.92
C SER A 92 -12.66 -9.42 -8.36
N LEU A 93 -13.49 -8.40 -8.53
CA LEU A 93 -14.85 -8.58 -9.10
C LEU A 93 -14.80 -9.16 -10.52
N ARG A 94 -13.88 -8.66 -11.36
CA ARG A 94 -13.71 -9.16 -12.74
C ARG A 94 -13.15 -10.58 -12.83
N SER A 95 -12.47 -11.08 -11.80
CA SER A 95 -12.00 -12.48 -11.82
C SER A 95 -13.15 -13.48 -11.64
N GLY A 96 -14.34 -13.02 -11.25
CA GLY A 96 -15.52 -13.87 -11.01
C GLY A 96 -15.39 -14.72 -9.75
N ARG A 97 -14.43 -14.40 -8.87
CA ARG A 97 -14.15 -15.13 -7.64
C ARG A 97 -14.83 -14.46 -6.44
N PRO A 98 -15.06 -15.19 -5.34
CA PRO A 98 -15.67 -14.64 -4.14
C PRO A 98 -14.99 -13.36 -3.66
N LEU A 99 -15.77 -12.29 -3.54
CA LEU A 99 -15.39 -11.04 -2.90
C LEU A 99 -16.47 -10.64 -1.89
N THR A 100 -16.06 -10.51 -0.64
CA THR A 100 -16.89 -9.93 0.42
C THR A 100 -16.23 -8.67 0.97
N THR A 101 -16.97 -7.58 1.08
CA THR A 101 -16.50 -6.35 1.72
C THR A 101 -17.31 -6.06 2.99
N VAL A 102 -16.61 -5.90 4.10
CA VAL A 102 -17.16 -5.59 5.43
C VAL A 102 -16.88 -4.14 5.75
N PHE A 103 -17.93 -3.38 6.04
CA PHE A 103 -17.85 -2.01 6.54
C PHE A 103 -18.12 -2.01 8.04
N LEU A 104 -17.14 -1.58 8.84
CA LEU A 104 -17.23 -1.63 10.30
C LEU A 104 -18.25 -0.62 10.85
N THR A 105 -18.27 0.59 10.28
CA THR A 105 -19.13 1.69 10.69
C THR A 105 -20.16 2.03 9.62
N SER A 106 -21.20 2.77 10.02
CA SER A 106 -22.26 3.25 9.14
C SER A 106 -21.90 4.49 8.34
N GLY A 107 -20.73 5.09 8.60
CA GLY A 107 -20.26 6.28 7.89
C GLY A 107 -21.20 7.48 8.00
N GLU A 108 -21.91 7.63 9.12
CA GLU A 108 -23.03 8.56 9.19
C GLU A 108 -22.61 10.03 9.35
N GLY A 109 -21.33 10.31 9.65
CA GLY A 109 -20.81 11.65 9.88
C GLY A 109 -21.74 12.57 10.67
N ASP A 110 -22.10 13.72 10.08
CA ASP A 110 -23.07 14.70 10.60
C ASP A 110 -24.51 14.52 10.10
N GLY A 111 -24.79 13.44 9.33
CA GLY A 111 -26.11 13.14 8.76
C GLY A 111 -26.56 14.03 7.59
N VAL A 112 -25.71 14.92 7.08
CA VAL A 112 -26.11 15.85 6.01
C VAL A 112 -25.67 15.32 4.64
N ASN A 113 -26.57 14.84 3.79
CA ASN A 113 -26.21 14.39 2.44
C ASN A 113 -26.17 15.56 1.44
N ALA A 114 -25.10 16.36 1.42
CA ALA A 114 -24.97 17.49 0.50
C ALA A 114 -23.51 17.84 0.18
N PRO A 115 -23.24 18.48 -0.99
CA PRO A 115 -21.92 18.99 -1.32
C PRO A 115 -21.38 19.96 -0.27
N ARG A 116 -20.06 19.96 -0.06
CA ARG A 116 -19.40 20.97 0.79
C ARG A 116 -19.53 22.36 0.13
N LYS A 117 -19.83 23.40 0.93
CA LYS A 117 -20.22 24.77 0.52
C LYS A 117 -19.27 25.55 -0.42
N ASN A 118 -18.15 24.97 -0.87
CA ASN A 118 -17.09 25.68 -1.62
C ASN A 118 -16.82 25.08 -3.02
N VAL A 119 -17.75 24.36 -3.63
CA VAL A 119 -17.58 23.86 -5.01
C VAL A 119 -18.31 24.77 -6.00
N ARG A 120 -17.57 25.41 -6.91
CA ARG A 120 -18.16 26.17 -8.03
C ARG A 120 -19.06 25.24 -8.86
N GLY A 121 -20.32 25.62 -9.06
CA GLY A 121 -21.29 24.88 -9.89
C GLY A 121 -22.06 23.77 -9.17
N ALA A 122 -21.72 23.42 -7.93
CA ALA A 122 -22.54 22.49 -7.14
C ALA A 122 -23.67 23.28 -6.48
N ALA A 123 -24.90 23.14 -7.01
CA ALA A 123 -26.08 23.57 -6.26
C ALA A 123 -26.14 22.76 -4.96
N ALA A 124 -25.80 23.42 -3.85
CA ALA A 124 -26.11 22.89 -2.52
C ALA A 124 -27.63 22.98 -2.36
N PRO A 125 -28.31 21.91 -1.92
CA PRO A 125 -29.71 22.04 -1.50
C PRO A 125 -29.82 23.21 -0.51
N ALA A 126 -30.87 24.03 -0.66
CA ALA A 126 -31.12 25.17 0.20
C ALA A 126 -31.38 24.70 1.64
N ARG A 127 -30.32 24.56 2.44
CA ARG A 127 -30.44 24.21 3.86
C ARG A 127 -30.80 25.45 4.67
N LYS A 128 -31.85 25.37 5.50
CA LYS A 128 -32.11 26.37 6.53
C LYS A 128 -30.99 26.30 7.57
N ARG A 129 -30.40 27.45 7.90
CA ARG A 129 -29.35 27.56 8.94
C ARG A 129 -29.86 26.93 10.25
N GLY A 130 -29.28 25.80 10.67
CA GLY A 130 -29.62 25.12 11.94
C GLY A 130 -30.31 23.75 11.80
N GLU A 131 -30.75 23.34 10.60
CA GLU A 131 -31.39 22.03 10.38
C GLU A 131 -30.44 20.87 10.70
N ARG A 132 -30.79 19.93 11.59
CA ARG A 132 -29.91 18.81 11.94
C ARG A 132 -29.93 17.76 10.83
N GLY A 133 -28.77 17.18 10.50
CA GLY A 133 -28.70 16.08 9.54
C GLY A 133 -29.35 14.81 10.08
N ASP A 134 -29.85 13.96 9.18
CA ASP A 134 -30.39 12.65 9.50
C ASP A 134 -29.34 11.58 9.21
N LYS A 135 -28.77 11.04 10.29
CA LYS A 135 -27.73 10.01 10.23
C LYS A 135 -28.21 8.72 9.57
N ALA A 136 -29.45 8.29 9.83
CA ALA A 136 -29.97 7.04 9.29
C ALA A 136 -30.21 7.15 7.78
N VAL A 137 -30.75 8.29 7.34
CA VAL A 137 -30.95 8.59 5.92
C VAL A 137 -29.61 8.71 5.19
N TYR A 138 -28.64 9.43 5.74
CA TYR A 138 -27.34 9.56 5.11
C TYR A 138 -26.58 8.21 5.03
N THR A 139 -26.66 7.39 6.07
CA THR A 139 -26.14 6.01 6.02
C THR A 139 -26.78 5.20 4.90
N GLU A 140 -28.11 5.21 4.76
CA GLU A 140 -28.79 4.48 3.69
C GLU A 140 -28.37 4.99 2.29
N ALA A 141 -28.18 6.30 2.13
CA ALA A 141 -27.70 6.90 0.88
C ALA A 141 -26.32 6.39 0.48
N ARG A 142 -25.37 6.34 1.44
CA ARG A 142 -24.02 5.81 1.22
C ARG A 142 -24.05 4.33 0.86
N GLN A 143 -24.86 3.53 1.55
CA GLN A 143 -25.03 2.12 1.22
C GLN A 143 -25.60 1.92 -0.19
N ASN A 144 -26.59 2.73 -0.61
CA ASN A 144 -27.10 2.72 -1.97
C ASN A 144 -26.00 3.01 -3.01
N GLY A 145 -25.15 4.01 -2.74
CA GLY A 145 -24.02 4.34 -3.61
C GLY A 145 -23.02 3.20 -3.75
N ILE A 146 -22.67 2.53 -2.64
CA ILE A 146 -21.76 1.37 -2.69
C ILE A 146 -22.39 0.20 -3.46
N ARG A 147 -23.67 -0.11 -3.22
CA ARG A 147 -24.40 -1.13 -3.98
C ARG A 147 -24.35 -0.83 -5.48
N ALA A 148 -24.55 0.42 -5.88
CA ALA A 148 -24.48 0.85 -7.28
C ALA A 148 -23.05 0.73 -7.85
N ALA A 149 -22.04 1.17 -7.10
CA ALA A 149 -20.64 1.08 -7.50
C ALA A 149 -20.16 -0.37 -7.68
N TYR A 150 -20.54 -1.28 -6.78
CA TYR A 150 -20.20 -2.70 -6.89
C TYR A 150 -20.95 -3.38 -8.05
N ALA A 151 -22.23 -3.07 -8.22
CA ALA A 151 -23.02 -3.56 -9.35
C ALA A 151 -22.42 -3.11 -10.70
N GLU A 152 -22.01 -1.85 -10.82
CA GLU A 152 -21.30 -1.32 -11.98
C GLU A 152 -19.98 -2.08 -12.24
N MET A 153 -19.13 -2.22 -11.21
CA MET A 153 -17.84 -2.89 -11.37
C MET A 153 -17.96 -4.37 -11.73
N ALA A 154 -18.98 -5.05 -11.22
CA ALA A 154 -19.18 -6.49 -11.40
C ALA A 154 -19.93 -6.83 -12.70
N THR A 155 -20.89 -5.99 -13.12
CA THR A 155 -21.83 -6.32 -14.20
C THR A 155 -21.88 -5.30 -15.33
N GLY A 156 -21.31 -4.11 -15.13
CA GLY A 156 -21.51 -2.95 -16.00
C GLY A 156 -22.85 -2.23 -15.78
N ASP A 157 -23.78 -2.85 -15.06
CA ASP A 157 -25.08 -2.26 -14.69
C ASP A 157 -25.09 -1.87 -13.21
N ARG A 158 -25.15 -0.56 -12.94
CA ARG A 158 -25.21 -0.02 -11.57
C ARG A 158 -26.56 -0.26 -10.88
N ASP A 159 -27.61 -0.54 -11.64
CA ASP A 159 -28.97 -0.69 -11.12
C ASP A 159 -29.30 -2.13 -10.74
N ALA A 160 -28.37 -3.06 -10.98
CA ALA A 160 -28.51 -4.48 -10.68
C ALA A 160 -28.94 -4.71 -9.22
N ALA A 161 -29.93 -5.58 -9.06
CA ALA A 161 -30.64 -5.73 -7.80
C ALA A 161 -29.85 -6.54 -6.75
N TRP A 162 -30.06 -6.21 -5.48
CA TRP A 162 -29.44 -6.89 -4.35
C TRP A 162 -30.48 -7.67 -3.53
N ARG A 163 -30.07 -8.77 -2.91
CA ARG A 163 -30.82 -9.43 -1.83
C ARG A 163 -30.24 -8.98 -0.49
N ARG A 164 -31.03 -8.26 0.30
CA ARG A 164 -30.64 -7.70 1.61
C ARG A 164 -31.21 -8.56 2.73
N THR A 165 -30.39 -9.01 3.67
CA THR A 165 -30.78 -9.91 4.77
C THR A 165 -30.12 -9.50 6.08
N VAL A 166 -30.66 -9.95 7.22
CA VAL A 166 -30.01 -9.80 8.53
C VAL A 166 -29.02 -10.94 8.74
N LEU A 167 -27.80 -10.60 9.16
CA LEU A 167 -26.78 -11.54 9.62
C LEU A 167 -26.62 -11.41 11.14
N ARG A 168 -26.78 -12.51 11.88
CA ARG A 168 -26.41 -12.55 13.31
C ARG A 168 -24.90 -12.65 13.42
N THR A 169 -24.30 -11.85 14.30
CA THR A 169 -22.85 -11.84 14.49
C THR A 169 -22.44 -12.71 15.66
N ALA A 170 -21.23 -13.28 15.60
CA ALA A 170 -20.69 -14.10 16.67
C ALA A 170 -20.52 -13.33 18.00
N GLY A 171 -20.34 -12.00 17.94
CA GLY A 171 -20.33 -11.13 19.12
C GLY A 171 -21.70 -10.84 19.74
N GLY A 172 -22.78 -11.46 19.25
CA GLY A 172 -24.14 -11.32 19.79
C GLY A 172 -24.95 -10.13 19.26
N GLY A 173 -24.44 -9.43 18.25
CA GLY A 173 -25.13 -8.32 17.58
C GLY A 173 -25.75 -8.74 16.26
N ARG A 174 -25.91 -7.75 15.36
CA ARG A 174 -26.46 -7.95 14.01
C ARG A 174 -25.61 -7.18 13.00
N ALA A 175 -25.72 -7.60 11.74
CA ALA A 175 -25.20 -6.92 10.57
C ALA A 175 -26.21 -7.07 9.43
N GLU A 176 -26.08 -6.26 8.39
CA GLU A 176 -26.80 -6.46 7.14
C GLU A 176 -25.89 -7.17 6.15
N LEU A 177 -26.42 -8.16 5.43
CA LEU A 177 -25.74 -8.87 4.35
C LEU A 177 -26.50 -8.62 3.05
N ASP A 178 -25.84 -7.91 2.14
CA ASP A 178 -26.31 -7.69 0.78
C ASP A 178 -25.57 -8.64 -0.16
N THR A 179 -26.31 -9.40 -0.96
CA THR A 179 -25.77 -10.29 -2.01
C THR A 179 -26.27 -9.82 -3.37
N LEU A 180 -25.36 -9.62 -4.33
CA LEU A 180 -25.73 -9.19 -5.68
C LEU A 180 -26.51 -10.31 -6.39
N ARG A 181 -27.69 -10.00 -6.94
CA ARG A 181 -28.48 -11.01 -7.67
C ARG A 181 -27.79 -11.39 -8.97
N GLY A 182 -27.81 -12.68 -9.30
CA GLY A 182 -27.05 -13.24 -10.43
C GLY A 182 -25.55 -13.44 -10.16
N HIS A 183 -25.00 -12.81 -9.11
CA HIS A 183 -23.58 -12.88 -8.75
C HIS A 183 -23.42 -13.14 -7.24
N PRO A 184 -23.79 -14.35 -6.75
CA PRO A 184 -23.84 -14.66 -5.32
C PRO A 184 -22.50 -14.59 -4.60
N ASP A 185 -21.40 -14.51 -5.35
CA ASP A 185 -20.02 -14.36 -4.89
C ASP A 185 -19.61 -12.91 -4.63
N VAL A 186 -20.47 -11.93 -4.95
CA VAL A 186 -20.29 -10.52 -4.62
C VAL A 186 -21.18 -10.14 -3.43
N ARG A 187 -20.56 -9.82 -2.30
CA ARG A 187 -21.25 -9.64 -1.01
C ARG A 187 -20.78 -8.37 -0.29
N LEU A 188 -21.71 -7.67 0.34
CA LEU A 188 -21.42 -6.52 1.21
C LEU A 188 -21.98 -6.81 2.60
N VAL A 189 -21.19 -6.55 3.64
CA VAL A 189 -21.57 -6.70 5.04
C VAL A 189 -21.51 -5.35 5.73
N TRP A 190 -22.63 -4.92 6.29
CA TRP A 190 -22.75 -3.68 7.04
C TRP A 190 -22.79 -4.00 8.54
N ASN A 191 -21.71 -3.72 9.26
CA ASN A 191 -21.64 -4.01 10.70
C ASN A 191 -22.34 -2.93 11.56
N LEU A 192 -22.64 -1.78 10.94
CA LEU A 192 -23.47 -0.70 11.47
C LEU A 192 -22.99 -0.04 12.76
N LEU A 193 -21.69 0.04 13.04
CA LEU A 193 -21.21 0.79 14.22
C LEU A 193 -21.20 2.29 13.99
N ARG A 194 -21.29 3.06 15.09
CA ARG A 194 -21.13 4.52 15.05
C ARG A 194 -19.73 4.92 14.61
N GLU A 195 -19.67 5.87 13.68
CA GLU A 195 -18.45 6.57 13.28
C GLU A 195 -18.04 7.63 14.32
N ALA A 196 -16.74 7.92 14.42
CA ALA A 196 -16.21 9.06 15.15
C ALA A 196 -16.76 10.42 14.65
N GLY A 197 -17.15 10.52 13.38
CA GLY A 197 -17.60 11.77 12.76
C GLY A 197 -16.50 12.85 12.73
N SER A 198 -15.23 12.43 12.74
CA SER A 198 -14.07 13.31 12.61
C SER A 198 -12.80 12.50 12.39
N LEU A 199 -11.98 12.97 11.44
CA LEU A 199 -10.65 12.42 11.16
C LEU A 199 -9.77 12.30 12.40
N THR A 200 -9.61 13.39 13.16
CA THR A 200 -8.55 13.49 14.18
C THR A 200 -8.99 14.17 15.48
N LYS A 201 -10.26 14.59 15.62
CA LYS A 201 -10.73 15.13 16.89
C LYS A 201 -10.92 14.00 17.89
N HIS A 202 -10.68 14.25 19.17
CA HIS A 202 -10.96 13.29 20.21
C HIS A 202 -12.46 12.94 20.25
N ARG A 203 -12.77 11.65 20.13
CA ARG A 203 -14.14 11.11 20.01
C ARG A 203 -14.21 9.79 20.79
N PRO A 204 -14.55 9.80 22.08
CA PRO A 204 -14.53 8.58 22.90
C PRO A 204 -15.57 7.52 22.46
N HIS A 205 -16.68 7.93 21.84
CA HIS A 205 -17.65 7.01 21.24
C HIS A 205 -17.32 6.76 19.75
N SER A 206 -16.27 5.99 19.51
CA SER A 206 -15.75 5.64 18.18
C SER A 206 -15.06 4.27 18.20
N LEU A 207 -14.57 3.76 17.06
CA LEU A 207 -13.73 2.56 17.06
C LEU A 207 -12.43 2.83 17.82
N TYR A 208 -11.85 4.02 17.71
CA TYR A 208 -10.63 4.38 18.46
C TYR A 208 -10.89 4.43 19.97
N GLY A 209 -11.99 5.04 20.41
CA GLY A 209 -12.34 5.04 21.83
C GLY A 209 -12.72 3.67 22.38
N LEU A 210 -13.28 2.78 21.56
CA LEU A 210 -13.51 1.37 21.94
C LEU A 210 -12.19 0.60 22.04
N TRP A 211 -11.25 0.88 21.12
CA TRP A 211 -9.91 0.31 21.12
C TRP A 211 -9.16 0.71 22.40
N THR A 212 -9.07 2.00 22.71
CA THR A 212 -8.32 2.51 23.88
C THR A 212 -9.02 2.28 25.22
N GLY A 213 -10.29 1.85 25.21
CA GLY A 213 -11.09 1.65 26.42
C GLY A 213 -11.73 2.91 26.98
N GLU A 214 -11.64 4.05 26.28
CA GLU A 214 -12.36 5.29 26.60
C GLU A 214 -13.88 5.12 26.56
N THR A 215 -14.37 4.17 25.75
CA THR A 215 -15.75 3.68 25.85
C THR A 215 -15.77 2.17 25.98
N ARG A 216 -16.59 1.67 26.93
CA ARG A 216 -16.73 0.22 27.16
C ARG A 216 -17.52 -0.49 26.07
N ARG A 217 -18.42 0.25 25.39
CA ARG A 217 -19.36 -0.27 24.39
C ARG A 217 -19.56 0.74 23.28
N LEU A 218 -19.53 0.28 22.03
CA LEU A 218 -19.88 1.09 20.86
C LEU A 218 -21.23 0.64 20.29
N GLY A 219 -22.18 1.57 20.23
CA GLY A 219 -23.54 1.30 19.76
C GLY A 219 -23.66 1.30 18.23
N SER A 220 -24.76 0.72 17.75
CA SER A 220 -25.14 0.73 16.34
C SER A 220 -25.64 2.09 15.86
N GLN A 221 -25.48 2.36 14.57
CA GLN A 221 -26.12 3.40 13.79
C GLN A 221 -26.86 2.75 12.62
N LEU A 222 -28.17 2.56 12.74
CA LEU A 222 -28.96 1.89 11.72
C LEU A 222 -29.18 2.82 10.51
N SER A 223 -29.37 2.22 9.33
CA SER A 223 -29.81 2.95 8.15
C SER A 223 -31.34 3.11 8.15
N SER A 224 -31.87 4.08 7.39
CA SER A 224 -33.31 4.38 7.39
C SER A 224 -34.18 3.31 6.71
N ALA A 225 -33.60 2.43 5.90
CA ALA A 225 -34.33 1.42 5.14
C ALA A 225 -33.61 0.05 5.12
N GLY A 226 -32.81 -0.23 6.16
CA GLY A 226 -32.07 -1.48 6.33
C GLY A 226 -32.91 -2.59 6.99
N PRO A 227 -32.58 -3.88 6.75
CA PRO A 227 -33.29 -4.99 7.36
C PRO A 227 -33.03 -5.15 8.87
N VAL A 228 -32.01 -4.48 9.44
CA VAL A 228 -31.79 -4.45 10.90
C VAL A 228 -32.54 -3.28 11.52
N THR A 229 -33.60 -3.56 12.26
CA THR A 229 -34.47 -2.52 12.86
C THR A 229 -34.23 -2.29 14.36
N GLY A 230 -33.57 -3.23 15.05
CA GLY A 230 -33.25 -3.12 16.48
C GLY A 230 -31.83 -2.62 16.73
N ASN A 231 -31.64 -1.76 17.73
CA ASN A 231 -30.31 -1.34 18.18
C ASN A 231 -29.53 -2.48 18.84
N PHE A 232 -28.20 -2.39 18.78
CA PHE A 232 -27.26 -3.27 19.46
C PHE A 232 -25.96 -2.50 19.76
N HIS A 233 -25.00 -3.15 20.41
CA HIS A 233 -23.67 -2.59 20.67
C HIS A 233 -22.66 -3.72 20.78
N TYR A 234 -21.38 -3.39 20.67
CA TYR A 234 -20.28 -4.30 20.95
C TYR A 234 -19.36 -3.74 22.03
N THR A 235 -18.93 -4.61 22.94
CA THR A 235 -17.66 -4.43 23.66
C THR A 235 -16.49 -4.73 22.74
N ARG A 236 -15.26 -4.43 23.20
CA ARG A 236 -14.01 -4.80 22.49
C ARG A 236 -13.98 -6.28 22.10
N ALA A 237 -14.23 -7.17 23.07
CA ALA A 237 -14.21 -8.61 22.86
C ALA A 237 -15.27 -9.06 21.84
N GLN A 238 -16.50 -8.56 21.97
CA GLN A 238 -17.59 -8.93 21.05
C GLN A 238 -17.34 -8.44 19.62
N LEU A 239 -16.64 -7.30 19.43
CA LEU A 239 -16.25 -6.87 18.10
C LEU A 239 -15.20 -7.82 17.49
N VAL A 240 -14.19 -8.22 18.26
CA VAL A 240 -13.21 -9.22 17.82
C VAL A 240 -13.90 -10.54 17.47
N ASP A 241 -14.80 -11.04 18.32
CA ASP A 241 -15.56 -12.27 18.06
C ASP A 241 -16.39 -12.15 16.77
N THR A 242 -17.01 -11.00 16.54
CA THR A 242 -17.74 -10.70 15.29
C THR A 242 -16.85 -10.80 14.06
N LEU A 243 -15.65 -10.20 14.10
CA LEU A 243 -14.69 -10.25 13.00
C LEU A 243 -14.18 -11.68 12.75
N VAL A 244 -13.89 -12.44 13.80
CA VAL A 244 -13.57 -13.87 13.69
C VAL A 244 -14.71 -14.65 13.04
N GLY A 245 -15.96 -14.36 13.43
CA GLY A 245 -17.14 -14.97 12.81
C GLY A 245 -17.25 -14.69 11.31
N TYR A 246 -16.89 -13.49 10.85
CA TYR A 246 -16.82 -13.18 9.42
C TYR A 246 -15.71 -13.97 8.72
N LEU A 247 -14.51 -14.04 9.32
CA LEU A 247 -13.39 -14.83 8.78
C LEU A 247 -13.75 -16.31 8.64
N GLN A 248 -14.41 -16.89 9.65
CA GLN A 248 -14.88 -18.28 9.62
C GLN A 248 -15.99 -18.50 8.58
N ARG A 249 -16.92 -17.55 8.45
CA ARG A 249 -18.05 -17.64 7.50
C ARG A 249 -17.60 -17.55 6.05
N PHE A 250 -16.73 -16.59 5.71
CA PHE A 250 -16.36 -16.31 4.34
C PHE A 250 -15.09 -17.04 3.89
N ARG A 251 -14.35 -17.65 4.84
CA ARG A 251 -13.17 -18.49 4.60
C ARG A 251 -12.20 -17.86 3.59
N PRO A 252 -11.72 -16.62 3.84
CA PRO A 252 -10.88 -15.92 2.87
C PRO A 252 -9.50 -16.58 2.75
N THR A 253 -8.96 -16.55 1.54
CA THR A 253 -7.54 -16.85 1.25
C THR A 253 -6.73 -15.56 1.10
N GLN A 254 -7.38 -14.44 0.83
CA GLN A 254 -6.78 -13.11 0.84
C GLN A 254 -7.63 -12.17 1.69
N ILE A 255 -6.97 -11.45 2.60
CA ILE A 255 -7.60 -10.45 3.45
C ILE A 255 -7.00 -9.09 3.12
N ARG A 256 -7.85 -8.07 2.94
CA ARG A 256 -7.45 -6.67 2.73
C ARG A 256 -7.97 -5.80 3.86
N MET A 257 -7.13 -4.92 4.37
CA MET A 257 -7.50 -4.02 5.46
C MET A 257 -6.76 -2.68 5.36
N GLN A 258 -7.25 -1.66 6.05
CA GLN A 258 -6.54 -0.37 6.15
C GLN A 258 -5.28 -0.50 7.01
N ASP A 259 -4.37 0.46 6.89
CA ASP A 259 -3.14 0.51 7.68
C ASP A 259 -3.43 0.72 9.18
N PRO A 260 -3.02 -0.21 10.07
CA PRO A 260 -3.19 -0.07 11.52
C PRO A 260 -2.15 0.87 12.17
N THR A 261 -1.16 1.32 11.39
CA THR A 261 -0.01 2.13 11.80
C THR A 261 0.24 3.34 10.90
N PRO A 262 -0.76 4.21 10.63
CA PRO A 262 -0.65 5.26 9.61
C PRO A 262 0.26 6.43 9.98
N GLY A 263 0.69 6.51 11.23
CA GLY A 263 1.56 7.59 11.69
C GLY A 263 0.86 8.93 11.87
N ARG A 264 1.67 9.99 11.86
CA ARG A 264 1.25 11.37 12.10
C ARG A 264 1.78 12.29 11.01
N LEU A 265 1.07 13.39 10.77
CA LEU A 265 1.50 14.41 9.83
C LEU A 265 2.58 15.29 10.46
N ASP A 266 3.75 15.40 9.81
CA ASP A 266 4.88 16.23 10.28
C ASP A 266 4.47 17.67 10.60
N ARG A 267 3.60 18.25 9.77
CA ARG A 267 3.20 19.67 9.86
C ARG A 267 2.44 20.05 11.13
N ASN A 268 1.75 19.10 11.78
CA ASN A 268 0.84 19.42 12.88
C ASN A 268 0.60 18.29 13.90
N GLY A 269 1.30 17.15 13.78
CA GLY A 269 1.19 16.01 14.70
C GLY A 269 -0.16 15.30 14.72
N LYS A 270 -1.12 15.70 13.88
CA LYS A 270 -2.41 15.01 13.76
C LYS A 270 -2.20 13.63 13.13
N TYR A 271 -3.14 12.72 13.36
CA TYR A 271 -3.15 11.43 12.68
C TYR A 271 -3.07 11.63 11.16
N ALA A 272 -2.24 10.84 10.49
CA ALA A 272 -2.12 10.89 9.03
C ALA A 272 -3.34 10.28 8.33
N ASP A 273 -4.15 9.51 9.06
CA ASP A 273 -5.38 8.90 8.59
C ASP A 273 -6.54 9.06 9.59
N HIS A 274 -7.75 8.62 9.22
CA HIS A 274 -8.91 8.67 10.11
C HIS A 274 -8.72 7.74 11.32
N GLN A 275 -9.14 8.19 12.51
CA GLN A 275 -9.02 7.39 13.73
C GLN A 275 -9.72 6.02 13.68
N ASP A 276 -10.89 5.97 13.03
CA ASP A 276 -11.62 4.70 12.84
C ASP A 276 -10.91 3.75 11.85
N HIS A 277 -10.12 4.24 10.89
CA HIS A 277 -9.40 3.39 9.93
C HIS A 277 -8.39 2.51 10.67
N PHE A 278 -7.45 3.15 11.36
CA PHE A 278 -6.38 2.40 12.03
C PHE A 278 -6.87 1.67 13.27
N ALA A 279 -7.86 2.20 14.01
CA ALA A 279 -8.47 1.46 15.12
C ALA A 279 -9.22 0.21 14.64
N GLY A 280 -10.00 0.33 13.56
CA GLY A 280 -10.67 -0.80 12.93
C GLY A 280 -9.68 -1.85 12.44
N ALA A 281 -8.59 -1.42 11.81
CA ALA A 281 -7.50 -2.29 11.37
C ALA A 281 -6.84 -3.04 12.54
N ARG A 282 -6.64 -2.39 13.70
CA ARG A 282 -6.10 -3.06 14.91
C ARG A 282 -7.05 -4.14 15.45
N PHE A 283 -8.36 -3.93 15.39
CA PHE A 283 -9.33 -4.98 15.70
C PHE A 283 -9.25 -6.16 14.73
N VAL A 284 -9.00 -5.90 13.44
CA VAL A 284 -8.77 -6.95 12.45
C VAL A 284 -7.51 -7.74 12.79
N GLN A 285 -6.40 -7.09 13.19
CA GLN A 285 -5.19 -7.81 13.62
C GLN A 285 -5.45 -8.78 14.78
N GLU A 286 -6.24 -8.39 15.78
CA GLU A 286 -6.62 -9.31 16.87
C GLU A 286 -7.47 -10.50 16.39
N ALA A 287 -8.37 -10.27 15.44
CA ALA A 287 -9.16 -11.35 14.84
C ALA A 287 -8.29 -12.29 13.99
N LEU A 288 -7.28 -11.75 13.29
CA LEU A 288 -6.35 -12.53 12.46
C LEU A 288 -5.50 -13.49 13.29
N VAL A 289 -5.09 -13.11 14.50
CA VAL A 289 -4.37 -14.03 15.42
C VAL A 289 -5.20 -15.28 15.67
N ARG A 290 -6.49 -15.12 15.97
CA ARG A 290 -7.39 -16.27 16.22
C ARG A 290 -7.70 -17.06 14.94
N HIS A 291 -7.79 -16.37 13.80
CA HIS A 291 -8.01 -17.03 12.51
C HIS A 291 -6.80 -17.85 12.04
N ALA A 292 -5.58 -17.38 12.31
CA ALA A 292 -4.35 -18.15 12.07
C ALA A 292 -4.33 -19.47 12.84
N ASP A 293 -4.83 -19.47 14.08
CA ASP A 293 -4.99 -20.69 14.87
C ASP A 293 -6.06 -21.63 14.31
N ASP A 294 -7.10 -21.11 13.64
CA ASP A 294 -8.06 -21.93 12.91
C ASP A 294 -7.43 -22.56 11.66
N ALA A 295 -6.62 -21.80 10.91
CA ALA A 295 -5.89 -22.30 9.75
C ALA A 295 -4.89 -23.40 10.14
N ALA A 296 -4.13 -23.20 11.22
CA ALA A 296 -3.18 -24.19 11.75
C ALA A 296 -3.86 -25.52 12.17
N ARG A 297 -5.13 -25.48 12.57
CA ARG A 297 -5.94 -26.67 12.91
C ARG A 297 -6.72 -27.24 11.71
N GLY A 298 -6.48 -26.73 10.50
CA GLY A 298 -7.20 -27.13 9.28
C GLY A 298 -8.67 -26.71 9.24
N ARG A 299 -9.11 -25.82 10.14
CA ARG A 299 -10.50 -25.33 10.21
C ARG A 299 -10.76 -24.16 9.25
N ALA A 300 -9.72 -23.48 8.80
CA ALA A 300 -9.75 -22.41 7.80
C ALA A 300 -8.69 -22.66 6.71
N PRO A 301 -8.85 -22.10 5.49
CA PRO A 301 -7.78 -22.11 4.51
C PRO A 301 -6.58 -21.26 4.99
N HIS A 302 -5.39 -21.54 4.46
CA HIS A 302 -4.27 -20.61 4.59
C HIS A 302 -4.61 -19.27 3.93
N PHE A 303 -4.12 -18.17 4.50
CA PHE A 303 -4.43 -16.84 4.01
C PHE A 303 -3.24 -15.89 3.97
N THR A 304 -3.30 -14.93 3.05
CA THR A 304 -2.43 -13.76 2.95
C THR A 304 -3.16 -12.49 3.37
N VAL A 305 -2.40 -11.48 3.79
CA VAL A 305 -2.93 -10.16 4.21
C VAL A 305 -2.28 -9.07 3.39
N SER A 306 -3.02 -8.00 3.09
CA SER A 306 -2.48 -6.77 2.50
C SER A 306 -3.06 -5.55 3.22
N THR A 307 -2.19 -4.61 3.60
CA THR A 307 -2.59 -3.34 4.24
C THR A 307 -2.44 -2.18 3.27
N TYR A 308 -3.37 -1.23 3.32
CA TYR A 308 -3.46 -0.13 2.36
C TYR A 308 -3.37 1.23 3.06
N LEU A 309 -2.57 2.12 2.48
CA LEU A 309 -2.41 3.49 2.96
C LEU A 309 -3.70 4.30 2.73
N GLY A 310 -4.20 4.92 3.80
CA GLY A 310 -5.41 5.76 3.77
C GLY A 310 -5.17 7.17 3.21
N TYR A 311 -5.70 8.20 3.86
CA TYR A 311 -5.79 9.56 3.29
C TYR A 311 -4.46 10.16 2.84
N PHE A 312 -3.36 9.83 3.52
CA PHE A 312 -2.03 10.32 3.17
C PHE A 312 -1.62 10.00 1.72
N ASN A 313 -2.17 8.92 1.15
CA ASN A 313 -1.97 8.53 -0.25
C ASN A 313 -2.28 9.65 -1.25
N GLY A 314 -3.25 10.52 -0.97
CA GLY A 314 -3.66 11.60 -1.88
C GLY A 314 -2.65 12.72 -2.04
N GLY A 315 -1.67 12.83 -1.13
CA GLY A 315 -0.58 13.81 -1.20
C GLY A 315 0.69 13.28 -1.88
N LEU A 316 0.71 12.01 -2.27
CA LEU A 316 1.88 11.35 -2.87
C LEU A 316 1.81 11.36 -4.40
N PRO A 317 2.94 11.12 -5.10
CA PRO A 317 2.94 11.04 -6.56
C PRO A 317 1.91 10.05 -7.09
N HIS A 318 1.17 10.46 -8.13
CA HIS A 318 0.12 9.64 -8.75
C HIS A 318 0.68 8.29 -9.23
N VAL A 319 0.05 7.19 -8.82
CA VAL A 319 0.52 5.82 -9.07
C VAL A 319 -0.11 5.23 -10.31
N LEU A 320 -1.42 5.48 -10.49
CA LEU A 320 -2.23 4.78 -11.47
C LEU A 320 -2.13 5.42 -12.85
N GLY A 321 -1.94 4.56 -13.85
CA GLY A 321 -2.07 4.88 -15.28
C GLY A 321 -3.42 5.49 -15.63
N GLY A 322 -3.46 6.36 -16.64
CA GLY A 322 -4.68 7.09 -17.04
C GLY A 322 -5.92 6.22 -17.23
N ARG A 323 -5.79 5.03 -17.84
CA ARG A 323 -6.93 4.09 -18.00
C ARG A 323 -7.45 3.57 -16.65
N THR A 324 -6.56 3.11 -15.78
CA THR A 324 -6.93 2.56 -14.46
C THR A 324 -7.48 3.65 -13.54
N ALA A 325 -6.88 4.85 -13.55
CA ALA A 325 -7.36 5.99 -12.79
C ALA A 325 -8.75 6.45 -13.25
N ARG A 326 -9.03 6.50 -14.56
CA ARG A 326 -10.37 6.80 -15.08
C ARG A 326 -11.41 5.75 -14.70
N GLY A 327 -11.05 4.46 -14.73
CA GLY A 327 -11.93 3.40 -14.26
C GLY A 327 -12.28 3.56 -12.78
N LYS A 328 -11.29 3.88 -11.94
CA LYS A 328 -11.49 4.18 -10.52
C LYS A 328 -12.36 5.44 -10.32
N LEU A 329 -12.12 6.49 -11.09
CA LEU A 329 -12.91 7.74 -11.03
C LEU A 329 -14.37 7.50 -11.40
N ARG A 330 -14.66 6.74 -12.46
CA ARG A 330 -16.03 6.38 -12.86
C ARG A 330 -16.81 5.73 -11.72
N THR A 331 -16.19 4.75 -11.05
CA THR A 331 -16.83 4.08 -9.90
C THR A 331 -17.07 5.04 -8.74
N LEU A 332 -16.16 5.99 -8.51
CA LEU A 332 -16.36 7.04 -7.50
C LEU A 332 -17.48 8.01 -7.87
N GLU A 333 -17.64 8.34 -9.15
CA GLU A 333 -18.76 9.16 -9.65
C GLU A 333 -20.10 8.45 -9.45
N THR A 334 -20.16 7.14 -9.68
CA THR A 334 -21.33 6.31 -9.40
C THR A 334 -21.65 6.27 -7.91
N TYR A 335 -20.65 6.05 -7.04
CA TYR A 335 -20.83 6.11 -5.58
C TYR A 335 -21.30 7.50 -5.10
N ALA A 336 -20.77 8.57 -5.70
CA ALA A 336 -21.11 9.94 -5.37
C ALA A 336 -22.49 10.39 -5.89
N TRP A 337 -23.18 9.56 -6.68
CA TRP A 337 -24.39 9.94 -7.42
C TRP A 337 -24.18 11.25 -8.18
N ALA A 338 -23.07 11.29 -8.94
CA ALA A 338 -22.61 12.46 -9.67
C ALA A 338 -23.61 12.94 -10.74
N ASP A 339 -24.33 12.00 -11.36
CA ASP A 339 -25.30 12.20 -12.43
C ASP A 339 -26.73 12.47 -11.93
N ARG A 340 -26.89 12.90 -10.67
CA ARG A 340 -28.21 13.09 -10.03
C ARG A 340 -29.18 14.03 -10.74
N ALA A 341 -28.68 14.94 -11.56
CA ALA A 341 -29.52 15.84 -12.35
C ALA A 341 -30.19 15.13 -13.53
N GLU A 342 -29.55 14.08 -14.04
CA GLU A 342 -29.97 13.31 -15.21
C GLU A 342 -30.68 12.02 -14.78
N ARG A 343 -30.31 11.47 -13.62
CA ARG A 343 -30.82 10.19 -13.10
C ARG A 343 -31.43 10.37 -11.72
N ALA A 344 -32.76 10.43 -11.69
CA ALA A 344 -33.53 10.42 -10.44
C ALA A 344 -33.30 9.12 -9.65
N CYS A 345 -33.27 9.24 -8.33
CA CYS A 345 -33.10 8.09 -7.45
C CYS A 345 -34.44 7.50 -7.05
N ARG A 346 -34.58 6.16 -7.13
CA ARG A 346 -35.77 5.44 -6.65
C ARG A 346 -35.87 5.33 -5.12
N TYR A 347 -34.79 5.62 -4.41
CA TYR A 347 -34.71 5.53 -2.95
C TYR A 347 -34.87 6.90 -2.31
N ALA A 348 -35.76 7.02 -1.34
CA ALA A 348 -36.01 8.28 -0.62
C ALA A 348 -34.75 8.86 0.05
N ALA A 349 -33.84 7.98 0.50
CA ALA A 349 -32.58 8.40 1.12
C ALA A 349 -31.54 8.95 0.13
N GLY A 350 -31.74 8.77 -1.18
CA GLY A 350 -30.76 9.07 -2.21
C GLY A 350 -29.92 7.85 -2.62
N CYS A 351 -29.21 7.98 -3.74
CA CYS A 351 -28.51 6.89 -4.42
C CYS A 351 -26.98 6.95 -4.24
N GLY A 352 -26.48 7.82 -3.36
CA GLY A 352 -25.05 7.97 -3.14
C GLY A 352 -24.69 9.09 -2.17
N ASP A 353 -23.38 9.26 -2.01
CA ASP A 353 -22.79 10.25 -1.10
C ASP A 353 -22.57 11.59 -1.80
N LEU A 354 -23.47 12.54 -1.59
CA LEU A 354 -23.36 13.87 -2.19
C LEU A 354 -22.30 14.75 -1.53
N LYS A 355 -21.68 14.31 -0.41
CA LYS A 355 -20.50 14.99 0.12
C LYS A 355 -19.28 14.75 -0.76
N MET A 356 -19.30 13.66 -1.52
CA MET A 356 -18.35 13.42 -2.60
C MET A 356 -18.78 14.26 -3.79
N VAL A 357 -17.93 15.22 -4.16
CA VAL A 357 -18.14 15.97 -5.40
C VAL A 357 -17.04 15.54 -6.37
N PRO A 358 -17.36 14.99 -7.55
CA PRO A 358 -16.35 14.70 -8.57
C PRO A 358 -15.78 16.01 -9.09
N SER A 359 -14.79 16.53 -8.38
CA SER A 359 -14.03 17.71 -8.76
C SER A 359 -12.59 17.52 -8.28
N THR A 360 -11.71 18.42 -8.72
CA THR A 360 -10.25 18.42 -8.54
C THR A 360 -9.75 18.07 -7.13
N GLN A 361 -10.58 18.21 -6.09
CA GLN A 361 -10.28 17.86 -4.69
C GLN A 361 -10.00 16.36 -4.45
N HIS A 362 -10.48 15.46 -5.32
CA HIS A 362 -10.34 14.00 -5.14
C HIS A 362 -9.44 13.32 -6.19
N LEU A 363 -8.81 14.10 -7.07
CA LEU A 363 -7.87 13.57 -8.08
C LEU A 363 -6.78 12.73 -7.43
N GLY A 364 -6.18 13.21 -6.32
CA GLY A 364 -5.10 12.48 -5.64
C GLY A 364 -5.45 11.03 -5.29
N TRP A 365 -6.65 10.77 -4.75
CA TRP A 365 -7.08 9.41 -4.36
C TRP A 365 -7.53 8.57 -5.55
N SER A 366 -8.18 9.16 -6.56
CA SER A 366 -8.52 8.46 -7.82
C SER A 366 -7.28 7.99 -8.60
N HIS A 367 -6.13 8.63 -8.36
CA HIS A 367 -4.85 8.30 -8.99
C HIS A 367 -3.91 7.47 -8.08
N GLY A 368 -4.32 7.13 -6.84
CA GLY A 368 -3.45 6.50 -5.85
C GLY A 368 -3.89 5.08 -5.47
N ILE A 369 -2.92 4.21 -5.23
CA ILE A 369 -3.04 2.95 -4.48
C ILE A 369 -1.66 2.64 -3.90
N ARG A 370 -1.58 2.31 -2.61
CA ARG A 370 -0.31 1.98 -1.95
C ARG A 370 -0.52 0.94 -0.88
N HIS A 371 0.31 -0.09 -0.93
CA HIS A 371 0.44 -1.02 0.16
C HIS A 371 1.39 -0.43 1.22
N THR A 372 1.09 -0.66 2.48
CA THR A 372 1.95 -0.32 3.62
C THR A 372 2.81 -1.50 4.07
N ASP A 373 2.47 -2.70 3.60
CA ASP A 373 3.23 -3.94 3.66
C ASP A 373 3.41 -4.56 2.26
N GLY A 374 4.12 -5.69 2.15
CA GLY A 374 4.26 -6.44 0.88
C GLY A 374 5.14 -5.81 -0.20
N GLU A 375 6.05 -4.89 0.14
CA GLU A 375 6.91 -4.18 -0.84
C GLU A 375 8.23 -4.90 -1.20
N SER A 376 8.56 -6.03 -0.55
CA SER A 376 9.81 -6.75 -0.79
C SER A 376 9.75 -7.65 -2.01
N THR A 377 10.77 -7.58 -2.87
CA THR A 377 10.99 -8.50 -4.01
C THR A 377 12.06 -9.56 -3.72
N ALA A 378 12.64 -9.52 -2.52
CA ALA A 378 13.76 -10.35 -2.09
C ALA A 378 13.30 -11.54 -1.24
N TRP A 379 12.26 -12.25 -1.69
CA TRP A 379 11.68 -13.39 -0.96
C TRP A 379 11.89 -14.74 -1.67
N LEU A 380 12.43 -14.75 -2.88
CA LEU A 380 12.85 -15.95 -3.61
C LEU A 380 14.38 -16.01 -3.65
N ARG A 381 14.94 -17.17 -3.35
CA ARG A 381 16.39 -17.43 -3.36
C ARG A 381 16.72 -18.62 -4.23
N ALA A 382 17.84 -18.53 -4.94
CA ALA A 382 18.44 -19.63 -5.67
C ALA A 382 19.77 -20.00 -5.01
N ALA A 383 19.95 -21.27 -4.70
CA ALA A 383 21.22 -21.79 -4.21
C ALA A 383 22.14 -22.20 -5.37
N LYS A 384 23.42 -22.40 -5.07
CA LYS A 384 24.45 -22.76 -6.07
C LYS A 384 24.19 -24.11 -6.73
N ASP A 385 23.56 -25.05 -6.01
CA ASP A 385 23.16 -26.36 -6.53
C ASP A 385 21.95 -26.29 -7.48
N GLY A 386 21.32 -25.13 -7.61
CA GLY A 386 20.13 -24.91 -8.43
C GLY A 386 18.80 -25.18 -7.72
N SER A 387 18.81 -25.48 -6.43
CA SER A 387 17.60 -25.49 -5.60
C SER A 387 17.07 -24.07 -5.40
N LEU A 388 15.75 -23.97 -5.18
CA LEU A 388 15.05 -22.71 -4.92
C LEU A 388 14.39 -22.76 -3.55
N THR A 389 14.43 -21.63 -2.84
CA THR A 389 13.67 -21.45 -1.60
C THR A 389 12.85 -20.17 -1.68
N ALA A 390 11.57 -20.26 -1.33
CA ALA A 390 10.66 -19.12 -1.26
C ALA A 390 10.24 -18.90 0.21
N TYR A 391 10.31 -17.64 0.63
CA TYR A 391 10.02 -17.18 1.99
C TYR A 391 8.82 -16.22 1.97
N SER A 392 7.63 -16.71 2.29
CA SER A 392 6.41 -15.90 2.29
C SER A 392 5.86 -15.72 3.70
N VAL A 393 4.78 -14.94 3.82
CA VAL A 393 3.98 -14.86 5.06
C VAL A 393 2.62 -15.49 4.77
N LEU A 394 2.27 -16.53 5.52
CA LEU A 394 0.96 -17.18 5.50
C LEU A 394 0.49 -17.27 6.95
N ASP A 395 -0.78 -16.93 7.20
CA ASP A 395 -1.40 -17.01 8.53
C ASP A 395 -0.67 -16.18 9.60
N GLY A 396 -0.02 -15.08 9.21
CA GLY A 396 0.83 -14.27 10.10
C GLY A 396 2.11 -15.00 10.57
N ARG A 397 2.52 -16.05 9.85
CA ARG A 397 3.73 -16.85 10.09
C ARG A 397 4.63 -16.84 8.86
N ILE A 398 5.93 -17.01 9.11
CA ILE A 398 6.90 -17.24 8.02
C ILE A 398 6.62 -18.62 7.44
N ALA A 399 6.38 -18.68 6.13
CA ALA A 399 6.19 -19.89 5.37
C ALA A 399 7.39 -20.12 4.47
N VAL A 400 8.04 -21.27 4.62
CA VAL A 400 9.18 -21.66 3.79
C VAL A 400 8.76 -22.76 2.83
N ARG A 401 9.01 -22.55 1.54
CA ARG A 401 8.83 -23.58 0.51
C ARG A 401 10.18 -23.82 -0.14
N HIS A 402 10.54 -25.08 -0.29
CA HIS A 402 11.76 -25.48 -0.96
C HIS A 402 11.42 -26.22 -2.25
N ARG A 403 12.29 -26.10 -3.25
CA ARG A 403 12.26 -26.92 -4.46
C ARG A 403 13.69 -27.40 -4.71
N PRO A 404 13.93 -28.73 -4.72
CA PRO A 404 15.25 -29.25 -4.99
C PRO A 404 15.71 -28.94 -6.42
N ALA A 405 17.00 -29.11 -6.65
CA ALA A 405 17.57 -29.02 -7.99
C ALA A 405 17.03 -30.14 -8.90
N GLY A 406 17.07 -29.92 -10.22
CA GLY A 406 16.74 -30.95 -11.21
C GLY A 406 15.53 -30.63 -12.10
N THR A 407 15.53 -31.24 -13.29
CA THR A 407 14.44 -31.19 -14.26
C THR A 407 13.28 -32.06 -13.76
N GLY A 408 12.14 -31.44 -13.46
CA GLY A 408 10.98 -32.15 -12.89
C GLY A 408 10.83 -32.04 -11.37
N ALA A 409 11.82 -31.45 -10.67
CA ALA A 409 11.70 -31.15 -9.25
C ALA A 409 10.46 -30.29 -8.95
N ARG A 410 9.71 -30.69 -7.91
CA ARG A 410 8.49 -30.03 -7.45
C ARG A 410 8.76 -29.19 -6.21
N TRP A 411 7.91 -28.21 -5.96
CA TRP A 411 7.94 -27.47 -4.71
C TRP A 411 7.30 -28.31 -3.62
N ASP A 412 7.88 -28.23 -2.43
CA ASP A 412 7.32 -28.80 -1.22
C ASP A 412 6.11 -27.98 -0.72
N ALA A 413 5.28 -28.61 0.11
CA ALA A 413 4.27 -27.90 0.89
C ALA A 413 4.94 -26.85 1.81
N PRO A 414 4.25 -25.75 2.15
CA PRO A 414 4.84 -24.72 3.00
C PRO A 414 5.09 -25.26 4.41
N THR A 415 6.32 -25.14 4.88
CA THR A 415 6.65 -25.32 6.30
C THR A 415 6.44 -23.98 7.01
N LEU A 416 5.51 -23.94 7.96
CA LEU A 416 5.26 -22.74 8.76
C LEU A 416 6.17 -22.73 9.99
N LEU A 417 6.94 -21.65 10.16
CA LEU A 417 7.70 -21.42 11.38
C LEU A 417 6.77 -21.13 12.57
N PRO A 418 7.25 -21.25 13.82
CA PRO A 418 6.46 -20.93 15.01
C PRO A 418 5.77 -19.56 14.92
N ALA A 419 4.60 -19.47 15.54
CA ALA A 419 3.76 -18.27 15.53
C ALA A 419 4.55 -17.06 16.06
N THR A 420 4.67 -16.04 15.21
CA THR A 420 5.51 -14.86 15.45
C THR A 420 4.77 -13.55 15.23
N GLY A 421 3.57 -13.59 14.63
CA GLY A 421 2.75 -12.40 14.34
C GLY A 421 3.36 -11.49 13.28
N ILE A 422 4.08 -12.07 12.31
CA ILE A 422 4.85 -11.34 11.31
C ILE A 422 3.90 -10.60 10.35
N ASP A 423 4.22 -9.34 10.07
CA ASP A 423 3.51 -8.54 9.08
C ASP A 423 3.79 -9.07 7.65
N PRO A 424 2.95 -8.77 6.64
CA PRO A 424 2.97 -9.43 5.32
C PRO A 424 4.19 -9.23 4.39
N SER A 425 5.36 -8.80 4.89
CA SER A 425 6.58 -8.61 4.11
C SER A 425 7.82 -9.19 4.79
N LEU A 426 8.62 -9.91 4.01
CA LEU A 426 9.92 -10.42 4.41
C LEU A 426 11.01 -9.97 3.43
N THR A 427 12.17 -9.63 3.96
CA THR A 427 13.42 -9.43 3.23
C THR A 427 14.35 -10.58 3.59
N SER A 428 14.67 -11.44 2.64
CA SER A 428 15.74 -12.43 2.82
C SER A 428 17.09 -11.83 2.40
N VAL A 429 18.18 -12.25 3.02
CA VAL A 429 19.57 -11.94 2.63
C VAL A 429 20.46 -13.16 2.86
N ASP A 430 21.52 -13.29 2.07
CA ASP A 430 22.53 -14.34 2.25
C ASP A 430 23.64 -13.82 3.15
N LEU A 431 24.03 -14.62 4.14
CA LEU A 431 25.16 -14.37 5.02
C LEU A 431 26.45 -14.96 4.42
N PRO A 432 27.64 -14.46 4.81
CA PRO A 432 28.91 -14.97 4.27
C PRO A 432 29.16 -16.46 4.51
N ASP A 433 28.55 -17.03 5.55
CA ASP A 433 28.62 -18.46 5.89
C ASP A 433 27.66 -19.33 5.07
N GLY A 434 26.96 -18.74 4.10
CA GLY A 434 26.04 -19.43 3.19
C GLY A 434 24.62 -19.61 3.74
N ARG A 435 24.35 -19.20 4.98
CA ARG A 435 23.00 -19.27 5.56
C ARG A 435 22.14 -18.09 5.10
N THR A 436 20.83 -18.32 4.99
CA THR A 436 19.87 -17.22 4.77
C THR A 436 19.42 -16.61 6.10
N ALA A 437 19.38 -15.28 6.16
CA ALA A 437 18.70 -14.53 7.21
C ALA A 437 17.42 -13.89 6.66
N LEU A 438 16.35 -13.91 7.46
CA LEU A 438 15.06 -13.30 7.14
C LEU A 438 14.82 -12.12 8.08
N PHE A 439 14.43 -10.98 7.52
CA PHE A 439 14.10 -9.76 8.24
C PHE A 439 12.68 -9.32 7.91
N GLY A 440 12.01 -8.69 8.87
CA GLY A 440 10.66 -8.20 8.69
C GLY A 440 10.21 -7.36 9.89
N THR A 441 8.93 -7.03 9.91
CA THR A 441 8.27 -6.41 11.06
C THR A 441 7.23 -7.35 11.64
N ARG A 442 6.94 -7.19 12.92
CA ARG A 442 5.74 -7.75 13.56
C ARG A 442 5.04 -6.68 14.35
N THR A 443 3.72 -6.78 14.39
CA THR A 443 2.89 -5.93 15.25
C THR A 443 2.49 -6.72 16.49
N VAL A 444 2.92 -6.26 17.66
CA VAL A 444 2.59 -6.88 18.95
C VAL A 444 1.24 -6.33 19.43
N THR A 445 0.30 -7.21 19.74
CA THR A 445 -1.07 -6.86 20.15
C THR A 445 -1.49 -7.49 21.49
N GLU A 446 -0.70 -8.41 22.04
CA GLU A 446 -1.03 -9.25 23.21
C GLU A 446 -1.30 -8.44 24.48
N ASP A 447 -0.53 -7.36 24.68
CA ASP A 447 -0.66 -6.44 25.82
C ASP A 447 -1.83 -5.44 25.68
N GLY A 448 -2.68 -5.65 24.66
CA GLY A 448 -3.76 -4.75 24.31
C GLY A 448 -3.27 -3.36 23.87
N PRO A 449 -4.10 -2.31 24.03
CA PRO A 449 -3.76 -0.96 23.56
C PRO A 449 -2.50 -0.36 24.20
N GLY A 450 -2.19 -0.72 25.45
CA GLY A 450 -1.07 -0.16 26.20
C GLY A 450 0.30 -0.64 25.74
N GLY A 451 0.39 -1.88 25.23
CA GLY A 451 1.64 -2.42 24.69
C GLY A 451 1.65 -2.60 23.17
N TYR A 452 0.62 -2.11 22.47
CA TYR A 452 0.56 -2.10 21.01
C TYR A 452 1.80 -1.41 20.44
N ARG A 453 2.55 -2.11 19.60
CA ARG A 453 3.77 -1.58 18.96
C ARG A 453 4.14 -2.40 17.74
N LYS A 454 4.84 -1.75 16.81
CA LYS A 454 5.52 -2.41 15.70
C LYS A 454 7.01 -2.54 16.02
N GLU A 455 7.57 -3.72 15.80
CA GLU A 455 9.00 -3.97 15.98
C GLU A 455 9.62 -4.59 14.73
N VAL A 456 10.91 -4.30 14.54
CA VAL A 456 11.75 -4.93 13.51
C VAL A 456 12.39 -6.16 14.15
N GLY A 457 12.50 -7.24 13.40
CA GLY A 457 13.21 -8.41 13.87
C GLY A 457 13.75 -9.25 12.73
N TRP A 458 14.36 -10.37 13.11
CA TRP A 458 15.03 -11.26 12.18
C TRP A 458 15.16 -12.68 12.69
N THR A 459 15.42 -13.62 11.80
CA THR A 459 15.83 -15.00 12.12
C THR A 459 16.85 -15.51 11.10
N VAL A 460 17.61 -16.54 11.45
CA VAL A 460 18.65 -17.13 10.62
C VAL A 460 18.38 -18.62 10.46
N GLN A 461 18.65 -19.13 9.26
CA GLN A 461 18.65 -20.56 8.98
C GLN A 461 19.60 -21.30 9.94
N ALA A 462 19.20 -22.48 10.41
CA ALA A 462 20.00 -23.32 11.29
C ALA A 462 21.18 -23.95 10.52
N ALA A 463 22.31 -24.17 11.22
CA ALA A 463 23.46 -24.86 10.64
C ALA A 463 23.11 -26.33 10.34
N GLY A 464 23.54 -26.84 9.17
CA GLY A 464 23.28 -28.23 8.75
C GLY A 464 21.89 -28.51 8.16
N GLY A 465 21.01 -27.51 8.07
CA GLY A 465 19.69 -27.65 7.45
C GLY A 465 19.74 -27.60 5.92
N SER A 466 20.20 -28.67 5.26
CA SER A 466 19.94 -28.88 3.83
C SER A 466 18.46 -29.24 3.64
N GLY A 467 17.64 -28.29 3.19
CA GLY A 467 16.20 -28.53 2.94
C GLY A 467 15.21 -27.52 3.51
N GLY A 468 15.64 -26.32 3.94
CA GLY A 468 14.75 -25.17 4.12
C GLY A 468 13.84 -25.12 5.36
N SER A 469 13.83 -26.12 6.25
CA SER A 469 12.89 -26.14 7.40
C SER A 469 13.45 -25.63 8.73
N GLY A 470 14.77 -25.60 8.92
CA GLY A 470 15.39 -25.20 10.19
C GLY A 470 15.70 -23.70 10.24
N PHE A 471 14.98 -22.94 11.06
CA PHE A 471 15.30 -21.56 11.43
C PHE A 471 15.39 -21.41 12.95
N GLY A 472 16.25 -20.52 13.42
CA GLY A 472 16.29 -20.12 14.82
C GLY A 472 15.03 -19.34 15.24
N PRO A 473 14.88 -19.05 16.54
CA PRO A 473 13.78 -18.20 17.02
C PRO A 473 13.88 -16.79 16.43
N TRP A 474 12.72 -16.14 16.30
CA TRP A 474 12.66 -14.73 15.94
C TRP A 474 13.33 -13.86 17.01
N GLN A 475 14.26 -13.02 16.58
CA GLN A 475 14.99 -12.09 17.44
C GLN A 475 14.51 -10.67 17.17
N SER A 476 14.09 -9.97 18.22
CA SER A 476 13.70 -8.57 18.13
C SER A 476 14.92 -7.66 18.02
N LEU A 477 14.86 -6.71 17.09
CA LEU A 477 15.75 -5.56 17.02
C LEU A 477 15.11 -4.31 17.67
N GLY A 478 13.95 -4.48 18.31
CA GLY A 478 13.13 -3.41 18.86
C GLY A 478 12.63 -2.47 17.76
N THR A 479 12.53 -1.20 18.10
CA THR A 479 12.04 -0.15 17.20
C THR A 479 12.79 1.16 17.46
N PRO A 480 13.07 1.99 16.43
CA PRO A 480 13.57 3.34 16.63
C PRO A 480 12.51 4.31 17.19
N GLU A 481 11.25 3.89 17.30
CA GLU A 481 10.17 4.72 17.82
C GLU A 481 10.13 4.74 19.36
N PRO A 482 9.83 5.90 19.98
CA PRO A 482 9.69 6.00 21.42
C PRO A 482 8.40 5.34 21.97
N GLY A 483 7.43 5.01 21.10
CA GLY A 483 6.20 4.33 21.46
C GLY A 483 5.05 4.60 20.48
N ASP A 484 3.97 3.81 20.55
CA ASP A 484 2.85 3.92 19.61
C ASP A 484 2.18 5.30 19.65
N LEU A 485 1.75 5.79 20.81
CA LEU A 485 1.04 7.09 20.86
C LEU A 485 1.85 8.26 20.30
N ALA A 486 3.18 8.20 20.44
CA ALA A 486 4.10 9.24 19.97
C ALA A 486 4.29 9.24 18.44
N GLY A 487 4.22 8.07 17.78
CA GLY A 487 4.52 7.91 16.33
C GLY A 487 3.58 6.99 15.53
N LEU A 488 2.43 6.61 16.10
CA LEU A 488 1.46 5.56 15.72
C LEU A 488 2.07 4.31 15.05
N SER A 489 3.24 3.91 15.56
CA SER A 489 4.01 2.75 15.11
C SER A 489 4.29 2.72 13.60
N ASP A 490 4.31 3.89 12.95
CA ASP A 490 4.52 4.03 11.52
C ASP A 490 5.99 3.83 11.16
N ILE A 491 6.37 2.58 10.97
CA ILE A 491 7.72 2.17 10.59
C ILE A 491 7.61 1.28 9.36
N SER A 492 8.50 1.52 8.40
CA SER A 492 8.56 0.73 7.19
C SER A 492 9.07 -0.68 7.45
N ALA A 493 8.82 -1.59 6.50
CA ALA A 493 9.59 -2.83 6.40
C ALA A 493 11.10 -2.52 6.27
N PRO A 494 12.00 -3.38 6.80
CA PRO A 494 13.43 -3.16 6.76
C PRO A 494 14.01 -3.42 5.36
N ALA A 495 14.86 -2.51 4.90
CA ALA A 495 15.83 -2.77 3.84
C ALA A 495 17.12 -3.30 4.47
N VAL A 496 17.66 -4.38 3.92
CA VAL A 496 18.83 -5.04 4.49
C VAL A 496 19.86 -5.29 3.40
N ALA A 497 21.11 -5.03 3.72
CA ALA A 497 22.24 -5.37 2.88
C ALA A 497 23.36 -5.97 3.73
N VAL A 498 24.12 -6.88 3.12
CA VAL A 498 25.26 -7.58 3.72
C VAL A 498 26.48 -7.21 2.89
N THR A 499 27.51 -6.62 3.51
CA THR A 499 28.77 -6.32 2.82
C THR A 499 29.73 -7.52 2.89
N PRO A 500 30.75 -7.60 2.01
CA PRO A 500 31.65 -8.75 1.93
C PRO A 500 32.40 -9.07 3.24
N ASP A 501 32.59 -8.08 4.10
CA ASP A 501 33.17 -8.22 5.45
C ASP A 501 32.24 -8.90 6.47
N GLY A 502 31.01 -9.24 6.07
CA GLY A 502 30.00 -9.85 6.93
C GLY A 502 29.17 -8.86 7.75
N THR A 503 29.37 -7.56 7.56
CA THR A 503 28.56 -6.53 8.23
C THR A 503 27.14 -6.52 7.64
N VAL A 504 26.13 -6.67 8.51
CA VAL A 504 24.71 -6.61 8.11
C VAL A 504 24.13 -5.26 8.52
N THR A 505 23.62 -4.48 7.57
CA THR A 505 22.98 -3.19 7.85
C THR A 505 21.48 -3.29 7.58
N ALA A 506 20.66 -3.11 8.62
CA ALA A 506 19.21 -3.00 8.52
C ALA A 506 18.79 -1.53 8.62
N VAL A 507 17.95 -1.07 7.69
CA VAL A 507 17.52 0.33 7.59
C VAL A 507 16.00 0.41 7.48
N VAL A 508 15.41 1.34 8.22
CA VAL A 508 13.97 1.62 8.19
C VAL A 508 13.72 3.12 8.03
N ARG A 509 12.56 3.45 7.50
CA ARG A 509 11.96 4.78 7.64
C ARG A 509 11.17 4.82 8.96
N THR A 510 11.43 5.84 9.76
CA THR A 510 10.77 6.11 11.05
C THR A 510 9.50 6.93 10.88
N SER A 511 8.67 7.04 11.93
CA SER A 511 7.41 7.80 11.94
C SER A 511 7.60 9.30 11.71
N ARG A 512 8.83 9.80 11.89
CA ARG A 512 9.24 11.17 11.58
C ARG A 512 9.63 11.37 10.11
N HIS A 513 9.39 10.36 9.27
CA HIS A 513 9.77 10.35 7.85
C HIS A 513 11.27 10.58 7.63
N GLN A 514 12.10 9.97 8.48
CA GLN A 514 13.57 9.98 8.46
C GLN A 514 14.12 8.55 8.35
N LEU A 515 15.38 8.37 7.96
CA LEU A 515 16.02 7.06 8.01
C LEU A 515 16.67 6.81 9.37
N SER A 516 16.58 5.56 9.81
CA SER A 516 17.38 5.03 10.90
C SER A 516 17.95 3.67 10.53
N ALA A 517 19.16 3.38 11.01
CA ALA A 517 19.83 2.11 10.74
C ALA A 517 20.33 1.44 12.02
N ARG A 518 20.43 0.12 11.94
CA ARG A 518 21.07 -0.75 12.91
C ARG A 518 22.05 -1.66 12.18
N THR A 519 23.24 -1.83 12.72
CA THR A 519 24.30 -2.60 12.07
C THR A 519 24.72 -3.77 12.95
N ARG A 520 24.80 -4.97 12.38
CA ARG A 520 25.41 -6.13 12.99
C ARG A 520 26.85 -6.22 12.52
N GLN A 521 27.78 -6.15 13.46
CA GLN A 521 29.20 -6.33 13.20
C GLN A 521 29.52 -7.81 12.93
N PRO A 522 30.69 -8.13 12.33
CA PRO A 522 31.09 -9.51 12.06
C PRO A 522 31.20 -10.38 13.31
N ASP A 523 31.52 -9.79 14.47
CA ASP A 523 31.51 -10.46 15.78
C ASP A 523 30.10 -10.84 16.29
N GLY A 524 29.07 -10.39 15.56
CA GLY A 524 27.66 -10.68 15.80
C GLY A 524 26.94 -9.68 16.69
N THR A 525 27.61 -8.66 17.19
CA THR A 525 27.03 -7.60 18.02
C THR A 525 26.22 -6.62 17.18
N TRP A 526 25.11 -6.14 17.73
CA TRP A 526 24.26 -5.14 17.08
C TRP A 526 24.50 -3.76 17.71
N THR A 527 24.74 -2.74 16.88
CA THR A 527 24.70 -1.33 17.33
C THR A 527 23.29 -0.96 17.80
N PRO A 528 23.10 0.13 18.56
CA PRO A 528 21.79 0.76 18.72
C PRO A 528 21.24 1.27 17.37
N TRP A 529 19.94 1.63 17.35
CA TRP A 529 19.36 2.38 16.24
C TRP A 529 20.00 3.77 16.16
N GLN A 530 20.54 4.11 15.00
CA GLN A 530 21.18 5.40 14.74
C GLN A 530 20.35 6.19 13.72
N ALA A 531 20.07 7.45 14.00
CA ALA A 531 19.38 8.32 13.06
C ALA A 531 20.33 8.73 11.92
N LEU A 532 19.87 8.63 10.68
CA LEU A 532 20.62 8.99 9.46
C LEU A 532 20.07 10.25 8.77
N GLY A 533 19.04 10.87 9.35
CA GLY A 533 18.40 12.06 8.80
C GLY A 533 17.58 11.79 7.54
N GLY A 534 17.53 12.78 6.64
CA GLY A 534 16.51 12.85 5.59
C GLY A 534 15.25 13.57 6.08
N THR A 535 14.35 13.89 5.16
CA THR A 535 13.06 14.55 5.46
C THR A 535 12.02 14.13 4.43
N GLY A 536 10.78 13.90 4.86
CA GLY A 536 9.67 13.60 3.95
C GLY A 536 9.84 12.29 3.19
N LEU A 537 10.47 11.30 3.83
CA LEU A 537 10.64 9.97 3.29
C LEU A 537 9.33 9.16 3.38
N HIS A 538 9.04 8.37 2.34
CA HIS A 538 7.84 7.54 2.26
C HIS A 538 8.16 6.14 1.75
N GLY A 539 7.33 5.17 2.16
CA GLY A 539 7.49 3.75 1.82
C GLY A 539 8.71 3.10 2.49
N ALA A 540 9.00 1.86 2.10
CA ALA A 540 10.21 1.18 2.55
C ALA A 540 11.46 1.64 1.78
N PRO A 541 12.62 1.79 2.45
CA PRO A 541 13.87 2.06 1.76
C PRO A 541 14.34 0.84 0.94
N SER A 542 15.39 1.03 0.16
CA SER A 542 16.10 -0.03 -0.55
C SER A 542 17.57 -0.01 -0.18
N ALA A 543 18.19 -1.18 -0.06
CA ALA A 543 19.60 -1.31 0.24
C ALA A 543 20.23 -2.29 -0.76
N GLY A 544 21.47 -2.01 -1.18
CA GLY A 544 22.22 -2.84 -2.10
C GLY A 544 23.71 -2.55 -2.03
N VAL A 545 24.53 -3.48 -2.50
CA VAL A 545 25.98 -3.38 -2.50
C VAL A 545 26.47 -3.47 -3.94
N ASP A 546 27.46 -2.66 -4.32
CA ASP A 546 28.12 -2.79 -5.61
C ASP A 546 29.20 -3.91 -5.62
N GLU A 547 29.83 -4.16 -6.77
CA GLU A 547 30.88 -5.19 -6.86
C GLU A 547 32.17 -4.82 -6.11
N GLY A 548 32.30 -3.58 -5.66
CA GLY A 548 33.41 -3.10 -4.81
C GLY A 548 33.13 -3.23 -3.31
N GLY A 549 31.95 -3.70 -2.91
CA GLY A 549 31.56 -3.83 -1.50
C GLY A 549 31.01 -2.53 -0.88
N ARG A 550 30.80 -1.47 -1.67
CA ARG A 550 30.20 -0.22 -1.19
C ARG A 550 28.70 -0.39 -1.01
N LEU A 551 28.22 -0.04 0.18
CA LEU A 551 26.80 -0.06 0.50
C LEU A 551 26.12 1.22 0.01
N TYR A 552 24.97 1.04 -0.64
CA TYR A 552 24.04 2.08 -1.04
C TYR A 552 22.68 1.84 -0.38
N VAL A 553 22.07 2.92 0.09
CA VAL A 553 20.69 2.94 0.58
C VAL A 553 19.93 4.04 -0.13
N PHE A 554 18.73 3.74 -0.62
CA PHE A 554 17.86 4.69 -1.30
C PHE A 554 16.53 4.80 -0.57
N ALA A 555 16.01 6.03 -0.45
CA ALA A 555 14.68 6.29 0.09
C ALA A 555 13.95 7.32 -0.77
N THR A 556 12.63 7.17 -0.88
CA THR A 556 11.81 8.00 -1.75
C THR A 556 11.15 9.14 -0.99
N THR A 557 11.00 10.29 -1.65
CA THR A 557 10.17 11.42 -1.20
C THR A 557 9.06 11.64 -2.21
N ALA A 558 8.15 12.57 -1.93
CA ALA A 558 7.15 12.99 -2.92
C ALA A 558 7.75 13.65 -4.19
N LYS A 559 9.05 14.00 -4.20
CA LYS A 559 9.66 14.78 -5.29
C LYS A 559 10.86 14.11 -5.96
N THR A 560 11.59 13.28 -5.24
CA THR A 560 12.88 12.71 -5.67
C THR A 560 13.24 11.46 -4.88
N VAL A 561 14.35 10.83 -5.23
CA VAL A 561 14.98 9.74 -4.48
C VAL A 561 16.26 10.27 -3.83
N LEU A 562 16.46 9.99 -2.54
CA LEU A 562 17.67 10.33 -1.79
C LEU A 562 18.53 9.08 -1.59
N ALA A 563 19.84 9.26 -1.43
CA ALA A 563 20.79 8.18 -1.22
C ALA A 563 21.66 8.37 0.04
N TRP A 564 22.05 7.27 0.66
CA TRP A 564 23.09 7.18 1.68
C TRP A 564 24.12 6.15 1.21
N THR A 565 25.39 6.37 1.53
CA THR A 565 26.48 5.50 1.09
C THR A 565 27.47 5.23 2.21
N ARG A 566 28.00 4.02 2.26
CA ARG A 566 29.18 3.66 3.08
C ARG A 566 30.32 3.25 2.15
N PRO A 567 31.35 4.09 1.97
CA PRO A 567 32.41 3.91 0.98
C PRO A 567 33.30 2.66 1.15
N SER A 568 33.52 2.23 2.40
CA SER A 568 34.41 1.11 2.75
C SER A 568 33.87 0.33 3.96
N SER A 569 34.35 -0.89 4.16
CA SER A 569 34.13 -1.67 5.39
C SER A 569 34.60 -0.88 6.61
N GLY A 570 33.77 -0.77 7.65
CA GLY A 570 34.05 -0.01 8.88
C GLY A 570 33.70 1.49 8.85
N GLY A 571 33.41 2.09 7.69
CA GLY A 571 32.97 3.48 7.60
C GLY A 571 31.52 3.70 8.10
N ALA A 572 31.15 4.93 8.42
CA ALA A 572 29.76 5.27 8.73
C ALA A 572 28.89 5.35 7.47
N LEU A 573 27.64 4.91 7.56
CA LEU A 573 26.64 5.15 6.51
C LEU A 573 26.26 6.64 6.54
N SER A 574 26.52 7.37 5.46
CA SER A 574 26.38 8.83 5.40
C SER A 574 25.45 9.31 4.29
N GLY A 575 24.71 10.39 4.55
CA GLY A 575 23.74 11.03 3.65
C GLY A 575 22.84 12.00 4.45
N PRO A 576 21.70 12.45 3.88
CA PRO A 576 21.20 12.17 2.55
C PRO A 576 22.00 12.86 1.44
N ARG A 577 22.08 12.22 0.27
CA ARG A 577 22.69 12.72 -0.96
C ARG A 577 21.63 12.79 -2.04
N ALA A 578 21.65 13.87 -2.82
CA ALA A 578 20.73 14.03 -3.93
C ALA A 578 21.16 13.11 -5.10
N THR A 579 20.22 12.32 -5.62
CA THR A 579 20.50 11.39 -6.73
C THR A 579 20.30 12.02 -8.11
N GLY A 580 19.60 13.16 -8.18
CA GLY A 580 19.14 13.73 -9.45
C GLY A 580 18.00 12.96 -10.11
N LEU A 581 17.42 11.94 -9.45
CA LEU A 581 16.27 11.20 -9.96
C LEU A 581 14.96 11.99 -9.76
N PRO A 582 14.00 11.85 -10.69
CA PRO A 582 12.66 12.41 -10.51
C PRO A 582 11.88 11.66 -9.42
N ALA A 583 10.68 12.15 -9.10
CA ALA A 583 9.74 11.44 -8.25
C ALA A 583 9.41 10.06 -8.81
N VAL A 584 9.23 9.09 -7.90
CA VAL A 584 8.85 7.70 -8.19
C VAL A 584 7.65 7.33 -7.34
N THR A 585 7.01 6.19 -7.63
CA THR A 585 5.77 5.77 -6.95
C THR A 585 5.94 4.63 -5.96
N GLY A 586 7.14 4.36 -5.47
CA GLY A 586 7.36 3.32 -4.47
C GLY A 586 8.84 2.93 -4.39
N ARG A 587 9.10 1.83 -3.69
CA ARG A 587 10.45 1.27 -3.52
C ARG A 587 11.18 1.09 -4.85
N VAL A 588 12.49 1.40 -4.86
CA VAL A 588 13.37 1.19 -6.01
C VAL A 588 14.08 -0.17 -5.90
N ALA A 589 14.12 -0.97 -6.96
CA ALA A 589 14.97 -2.16 -6.98
C ALA A 589 16.43 -1.72 -7.16
N VAL A 590 17.38 -2.38 -6.49
CA VAL A 590 18.80 -2.04 -6.51
C VAL A 590 19.61 -3.31 -6.79
N HIS A 591 20.53 -3.26 -7.74
CA HIS A 591 21.51 -4.33 -7.98
C HIS A 591 22.85 -3.75 -8.42
N PRO A 592 23.96 -4.48 -8.22
CA PRO A 592 25.29 -4.07 -8.68
C PRO A 592 25.32 -3.83 -10.19
N ASP A 593 26.10 -2.85 -10.62
CA ASP A 593 26.38 -2.58 -12.03
C ASP A 593 27.84 -2.12 -12.16
N GLY A 594 28.80 -2.99 -11.83
CA GLY A 594 30.24 -2.68 -11.74
C GLY A 594 30.74 -2.32 -10.33
N HIS A 595 32.05 -2.12 -10.20
CA HIS A 595 32.76 -1.90 -8.91
C HIS A 595 32.47 -0.58 -8.16
N ALA A 596 31.81 0.38 -8.79
CA ALA A 596 31.57 1.70 -8.18
C ALA A 596 30.20 2.27 -8.61
N ALA A 597 29.25 1.41 -8.90
CA ALA A 597 27.92 1.81 -9.33
C ALA A 597 26.86 0.74 -9.05
N VAL A 598 25.64 1.21 -8.91
CA VAL A 598 24.43 0.39 -8.83
C VAL A 598 23.45 0.82 -9.91
N ARG A 599 22.58 -0.10 -10.30
CA ARG A 599 21.47 0.17 -11.18
C ARG A 599 20.15 0.04 -10.44
N LEU A 600 19.26 0.95 -10.77
CA LEU A 600 17.97 1.15 -10.12
C LEU A 600 16.84 0.88 -11.10
N HIS A 601 15.83 0.12 -10.67
CA HIS A 601 14.56 -0.03 -11.38
C HIS A 601 13.43 0.54 -10.54
N MET A 602 12.57 1.33 -11.18
CA MET A 602 11.56 2.12 -10.49
C MET A 602 10.33 2.36 -11.37
N ARG A 603 9.26 2.88 -10.79
CA ARG A 603 8.07 3.26 -11.52
C ARG A 603 7.93 4.75 -11.70
N ALA A 604 7.53 5.13 -12.90
CA ALA A 604 7.16 6.50 -13.23
C ALA A 604 5.79 6.86 -12.63
N PRO A 605 5.66 8.05 -12.01
CA PRO A 605 4.35 8.61 -11.69
C PRO A 605 3.49 8.79 -12.95
N VAL A 606 2.17 8.70 -12.77
CA VAL A 606 1.12 8.87 -13.79
C VAL A 606 1.09 7.79 -14.87
N THR A 607 2.23 7.33 -15.39
CA THR A 607 2.25 6.30 -16.44
C THR A 607 2.38 4.89 -15.87
N GLY A 608 2.95 4.70 -14.68
CA GLY A 608 3.21 3.37 -14.10
C GLY A 608 4.24 2.53 -14.88
N HIS A 609 4.92 3.13 -15.87
CA HIS A 609 5.97 2.48 -16.64
C HIS A 609 7.17 2.13 -15.77
N VAL A 610 7.87 1.06 -16.14
CA VAL A 610 9.15 0.71 -15.52
C VAL A 610 10.26 1.57 -16.14
N ARG A 611 11.11 2.13 -15.28
CA ARG A 611 12.25 2.97 -15.64
C ARG A 611 13.52 2.45 -14.99
N THR A 612 14.65 2.69 -15.64
CA THR A 612 15.98 2.29 -15.16
C THR A 612 16.94 3.47 -15.12
N ALA A 613 17.83 3.50 -14.13
CA ALA A 613 18.92 4.47 -14.02
C ALA A 613 20.16 3.85 -13.39
N ARG A 614 21.34 4.26 -13.85
CA ARG A 614 22.62 3.89 -13.24
C ARG A 614 23.13 5.03 -12.37
N ILE A 615 23.48 4.73 -11.11
CA ILE A 615 24.02 5.67 -10.14
C ILE A 615 25.43 5.23 -9.75
N GLY A 616 26.43 6.04 -10.08
CA GLY A 616 27.83 5.79 -9.71
C GLY A 616 28.23 6.50 -8.41
N ALA A 617 29.22 5.97 -7.70
CA ALA A 617 29.77 6.56 -6.48
C ALA A 617 30.19 8.02 -6.67
N ALA A 618 30.89 8.33 -7.77
CA ALA A 618 31.33 9.70 -8.08
C ALA A 618 30.17 10.69 -8.24
N ALA A 619 29.00 10.23 -8.71
CA ALA A 619 27.83 11.09 -8.88
C ALA A 619 27.16 11.45 -7.54
N LEU A 620 27.41 10.67 -6.48
CA LEU A 620 26.89 10.93 -5.14
C LEU A 620 27.84 11.77 -4.27
N GLY A 621 29.05 12.08 -4.80
CA GLY A 621 30.09 12.94 -4.21
C GLY A 621 30.54 12.51 -2.81
N ASP A 622 31.50 13.23 -2.21
CA ASP A 622 31.66 13.25 -0.75
C ASP A 622 31.01 14.53 -0.23
N ALA A 623 30.09 14.37 0.72
CA ALA A 623 29.30 15.46 1.26
C ALA A 623 30.17 16.28 2.23
N SER A 624 31.03 17.14 1.69
CA SER A 624 31.59 18.27 2.42
C SER A 624 31.62 19.51 1.50
N GLY A 625 30.57 20.32 1.56
CA GLY A 625 30.63 21.73 1.14
C GLY A 625 30.51 22.08 -0.34
N SER A 626 30.23 21.15 -1.26
CA SER A 626 30.04 21.54 -2.68
C SER A 626 28.65 22.15 -2.92
N SER A 627 28.61 23.43 -3.28
CA SER A 627 27.42 24.15 -3.77
C SER A 627 27.08 23.83 -5.23
N ALA A 628 27.72 22.82 -5.84
CA ALA A 628 27.49 22.47 -7.23
C ALA A 628 26.05 21.97 -7.45
N PRO A 629 25.37 22.42 -8.51
CA PRO A 629 24.01 21.98 -8.80
C PRO A 629 23.95 20.48 -9.08
N VAL A 630 22.97 19.81 -8.47
CA VAL A 630 22.69 18.38 -8.65
C VAL A 630 22.34 18.13 -10.12
N ARG A 631 23.16 17.35 -10.83
CA ARG A 631 22.88 16.99 -12.23
C ARG A 631 21.73 15.98 -12.29
N PRO A 632 20.74 16.17 -13.19
CA PRO A 632 19.69 15.17 -13.41
C PRO A 632 20.29 13.81 -13.79
N ALA A 633 19.81 12.76 -13.14
CA ALA A 633 20.20 11.39 -13.49
C ALA A 633 19.62 11.02 -14.86
N ARG A 634 20.41 10.30 -15.66
CA ARG A 634 19.93 9.77 -16.96
C ARG A 634 18.99 8.59 -16.71
N VAL A 635 17.69 8.82 -16.90
CA VAL A 635 16.65 7.81 -16.75
C VAL A 635 16.24 7.27 -18.12
N THR A 636 16.09 5.95 -18.24
CA THR A 636 15.61 5.27 -19.44
C THR A 636 14.23 4.67 -19.17
N ASP A 637 13.25 4.95 -20.04
CA ASP A 637 11.91 4.38 -19.97
C ASP A 637 11.86 3.02 -20.69
N LEU A 638 11.48 1.97 -19.94
CA LEU A 638 11.38 0.59 -20.42
C LEU A 638 9.92 0.19 -20.73
N GLY A 639 8.96 1.10 -20.55
CA GLY A 639 7.55 0.89 -20.87
C GLY A 639 6.82 -0.05 -19.93
N GLY A 640 5.91 -0.85 -20.49
CA GLY A 640 5.07 -1.82 -19.77
C GLY A 640 3.60 -1.39 -19.62
N ALA A 641 2.82 -2.21 -18.92
CA ALA A 641 1.36 -2.11 -18.80
C ALA A 641 0.86 -1.15 -17.69
N ALA A 642 1.56 -0.04 -17.46
CA ALA A 642 1.11 1.04 -16.57
C ALA A 642 0.65 0.61 -15.16
N GLY A 643 1.49 -0.16 -14.45
CA GLY A 643 1.15 -0.78 -13.17
C GLY A 643 1.64 -0.03 -11.93
N TYR A 644 1.46 -0.68 -10.77
CA TYR A 644 1.79 -0.16 -9.45
C TYR A 644 2.59 -1.18 -8.61
N GLY A 645 3.04 -0.79 -7.42
CA GLY A 645 3.85 -1.64 -6.53
C GLY A 645 5.29 -1.87 -7.01
N PRO A 646 6.06 -2.70 -6.30
CA PRO A 646 7.48 -2.93 -6.59
C PRO A 646 7.75 -3.58 -7.95
N VAL A 647 8.99 -3.41 -8.41
CA VAL A 647 9.53 -4.08 -9.60
C VAL A 647 10.63 -5.03 -9.13
N SER A 648 10.49 -6.32 -9.41
CA SER A 648 11.61 -7.27 -9.28
C SER A 648 12.51 -7.09 -10.50
N ALA A 649 13.81 -6.95 -10.25
CA ALA A 649 14.82 -6.79 -11.28
C ALA A 649 16.03 -7.65 -10.93
N THR A 650 16.30 -8.63 -11.79
CA THR A 650 17.30 -9.67 -11.54
C THR A 650 18.31 -9.70 -12.67
N PRO A 651 19.58 -9.38 -12.40
CA PRO A 651 20.66 -9.53 -13.38
C PRO A 651 20.79 -10.99 -13.81
N LEU A 652 20.91 -11.19 -15.12
CA LEU A 652 21.15 -12.50 -15.72
C LEU A 652 22.63 -12.64 -16.11
N PRO A 653 23.17 -13.87 -16.13
CA PRO A 653 24.59 -14.09 -16.47
C PRO A 653 25.02 -13.61 -17.86
N ASP A 654 24.07 -13.42 -18.79
CA ASP A 654 24.33 -12.92 -20.14
C ASP A 654 24.39 -11.37 -20.24
N GLY A 655 24.30 -10.68 -19.10
CA GLY A 655 24.34 -9.24 -18.98
C GLY A 655 23.01 -8.54 -19.24
N ARG A 656 21.91 -9.28 -19.38
CA ARG A 656 20.54 -8.75 -19.42
C ARG A 656 19.92 -8.72 -18.04
N THR A 657 18.75 -8.09 -17.92
CA THR A 657 17.97 -8.02 -16.67
C THR A 657 16.60 -8.61 -16.88
N LEU A 658 16.19 -9.55 -16.01
CA LEU A 658 14.82 -10.04 -15.91
C LEU A 658 14.01 -9.11 -15.02
N LEU A 659 12.91 -8.59 -15.57
CA LEU A 659 11.95 -7.74 -14.88
C LEU A 659 10.67 -8.53 -14.62
N ALA A 660 10.12 -8.40 -13.42
CA ALA A 660 8.78 -8.87 -13.08
C ALA A 660 8.05 -7.80 -12.26
N ALA A 661 6.82 -7.47 -12.65
CA ALA A 661 6.10 -6.35 -12.07
C ALA A 661 4.58 -6.51 -12.20
N ARG A 662 3.80 -5.89 -11.31
CA ARG A 662 2.34 -5.82 -11.47
C ARG A 662 1.95 -4.88 -12.61
N ALA A 663 0.94 -5.21 -13.39
CA ALA A 663 0.35 -4.37 -14.43
C ALA A 663 -0.82 -3.53 -13.88
N GLY A 664 -1.29 -2.53 -14.65
CA GLY A 664 -2.40 -1.66 -14.24
C GLY A 664 -3.74 -2.38 -14.09
N ASN A 665 -3.88 -3.56 -14.69
CA ASN A 665 -5.03 -4.46 -14.53
C ASN A 665 -4.84 -5.49 -13.39
N GLY A 666 -3.73 -5.45 -12.66
CA GLY A 666 -3.45 -6.34 -11.53
C GLY A 666 -2.62 -7.57 -11.88
N ASP A 667 -2.49 -7.91 -13.17
CA ASP A 667 -1.77 -9.08 -13.64
C ASP A 667 -0.26 -8.98 -13.43
N LEU A 668 0.43 -10.11 -13.45
CA LEU A 668 1.88 -10.12 -13.56
C LEU A 668 2.31 -9.84 -15.00
N GLN A 669 3.30 -8.96 -15.16
CA GLN A 669 4.03 -8.77 -16.40
C GLN A 669 5.52 -9.02 -16.20
N THR A 670 6.16 -9.58 -17.23
CA THR A 670 7.61 -9.85 -17.21
C THR A 670 8.29 -9.42 -18.51
N ALA A 671 9.56 -9.05 -18.45
CA ALA A 671 10.38 -8.76 -19.63
C ALA A 671 11.85 -9.12 -19.36
N VAL A 672 12.59 -9.45 -20.42
CA VAL A 672 14.06 -9.53 -20.37
C VAL A 672 14.61 -8.37 -21.19
N VAL A 673 15.42 -7.51 -20.57
CA VAL A 673 15.93 -6.28 -21.19
C VAL A 673 17.45 -6.27 -21.24
N ASP A 674 18.03 -5.84 -22.36
CA ASP A 674 19.45 -5.50 -22.43
C ASP A 674 19.59 -4.00 -22.16
N GLU A 675 20.20 -3.66 -21.03
CA GLU A 675 20.36 -2.29 -20.55
C GLU A 675 21.76 -1.72 -20.85
N ARG A 676 22.59 -2.48 -21.56
CA ARG A 676 23.89 -2.01 -22.06
C ARG A 676 23.67 -0.99 -23.18
N ARG A 677 24.57 -0.01 -23.29
CA ARG A 677 24.47 1.03 -24.33
C ARG A 677 24.50 0.37 -25.71
N GLY A 678 23.39 0.42 -26.45
CA GLY A 678 23.40 0.07 -27.86
C GLY A 678 24.40 0.96 -28.62
N ARG A 679 25.44 0.35 -29.19
CA ARG A 679 26.43 1.02 -30.06
C ARG A 679 25.87 1.43 -31.44
N THR A 680 24.58 1.24 -31.69
CA THR A 680 23.98 1.45 -33.02
C THR A 680 23.17 2.74 -33.06
N GLY A 681 23.57 3.68 -33.91
CA GLY A 681 22.92 4.96 -34.18
C GLY A 681 21.53 4.88 -34.84
N ARG A 682 20.58 4.14 -34.25
CA ARG A 682 19.16 4.14 -34.64
C ARG A 682 18.24 4.66 -33.54
N VAL A 683 17.29 5.49 -33.99
CA VAL A 683 16.47 6.51 -33.29
C VAL A 683 15.26 5.95 -32.50
N GLN A 684 15.12 4.64 -32.31
CA GLN A 684 13.94 4.10 -31.61
C GLN A 684 14.04 4.20 -30.08
N PRO A 685 12.99 4.67 -29.36
CA PRO A 685 12.94 4.69 -27.90
C PRO A 685 13.18 3.30 -27.28
N ALA A 686 13.84 3.23 -26.11
CA ALA A 686 14.14 1.96 -25.43
C ALA A 686 12.87 1.13 -25.17
N ALA A 687 11.78 1.75 -24.72
CA ALA A 687 10.49 1.10 -24.51
C ALA A 687 9.98 0.34 -25.74
N ALA A 688 10.20 0.85 -26.96
CA ALA A 688 9.77 0.18 -28.20
C ALA A 688 10.53 -1.13 -28.48
N ARG A 689 11.69 -1.33 -27.83
CA ARG A 689 12.54 -2.52 -27.96
C ARG A 689 12.25 -3.56 -26.89
N VAL A 690 11.48 -3.21 -25.85
CA VAL A 690 11.14 -4.14 -24.76
C VAL A 690 9.95 -4.99 -25.16
N ARG A 691 10.10 -6.31 -25.03
CA ARG A 691 9.01 -7.27 -25.22
C ARG A 691 8.50 -7.75 -23.87
N TRP A 692 7.27 -7.39 -23.54
CA TRP A 692 6.59 -7.76 -22.30
C TRP A 692 5.73 -9.01 -22.50
N SER A 693 5.59 -9.83 -21.45
CA SER A 693 4.64 -10.96 -21.35
C SER A 693 3.65 -10.70 -20.22
N ARG A 694 2.45 -11.30 -20.27
CA ARG A 694 1.45 -11.25 -19.20
C ARG A 694 0.92 -12.65 -18.88
N THR A 695 0.41 -12.82 -17.67
CA THR A 695 0.00 -14.13 -17.13
C THR A 695 -1.51 -14.29 -16.98
N GLY A 696 -2.25 -13.19 -16.78
CA GLY A 696 -3.70 -13.19 -16.67
C GLY A 696 -4.29 -13.60 -15.30
N PHE A 697 -3.51 -13.56 -14.22
CA PHE A 697 -4.03 -13.82 -12.86
C PHE A 697 -3.54 -12.80 -11.83
N LEU A 698 -4.33 -12.65 -10.76
CA LEU A 698 -4.08 -11.73 -9.66
C LEU A 698 -3.23 -12.38 -8.57
N PHE A 699 -2.37 -11.60 -7.94
CA PHE A 699 -1.42 -12.07 -6.92
C PHE A 699 -1.30 -11.09 -5.75
N ALA A 700 -0.88 -11.58 -4.60
CA ALA A 700 -0.63 -10.80 -3.38
C ALA A 700 0.84 -10.31 -3.31
N GLY A 701 1.07 -9.19 -2.63
CA GLY A 701 2.42 -8.64 -2.42
C GLY A 701 3.14 -8.26 -3.72
N ALA A 702 4.44 -8.56 -3.79
CA ALA A 702 5.31 -8.26 -4.91
C ALA A 702 5.84 -9.53 -5.59
N PRO A 703 6.09 -9.50 -6.92
CA PRO A 703 6.77 -10.61 -7.58
C PRO A 703 8.23 -10.70 -7.13
N ALA A 704 8.80 -11.90 -7.20
CA ALA A 704 10.22 -12.14 -7.04
C ALA A 704 10.76 -12.92 -8.24
N SER A 705 12.05 -12.74 -8.52
CA SER A 705 12.73 -13.46 -9.59
C SER A 705 14.18 -13.71 -9.25
N VAL A 706 14.73 -14.82 -9.75
CA VAL A 706 16.12 -15.24 -9.54
C VAL A 706 16.71 -15.76 -10.86
N PRO A 707 18.03 -15.72 -11.05
CA PRO A 707 18.66 -16.33 -12.22
C PRO A 707 18.37 -17.84 -12.25
N ALA A 708 18.18 -18.39 -13.45
CA ALA A 708 17.90 -19.81 -13.58
C ALA A 708 19.17 -20.64 -13.31
N PRO A 709 19.05 -21.84 -12.71
CA PRO A 709 20.17 -22.77 -12.59
C PRO A 709 20.79 -23.07 -13.97
N GLY A 710 22.12 -22.97 -14.09
CA GLY A 710 22.84 -23.17 -15.35
C GLY A 710 22.86 -21.96 -16.30
N GLY A 711 22.33 -20.81 -15.88
CA GLY A 711 22.60 -19.49 -16.49
C GLY A 711 21.80 -19.11 -17.73
N ARG A 712 20.81 -19.92 -18.15
CA ARG A 712 19.89 -19.57 -19.25
C ARG A 712 18.54 -19.09 -18.72
N GLY A 713 18.33 -17.77 -18.71
CA GLY A 713 17.06 -17.15 -18.27
C GLY A 713 16.95 -16.99 -16.76
N GLY A 714 15.72 -16.89 -16.25
CA GLY A 714 15.43 -16.72 -14.83
C GLY A 714 14.11 -17.39 -14.41
N ASP A 715 13.97 -17.69 -13.12
CA ASP A 715 12.73 -18.17 -12.53
C ASP A 715 12.00 -17.00 -11.87
N VAL A 716 10.69 -16.88 -12.11
CA VAL A 716 9.81 -15.85 -11.54
C VAL A 716 8.76 -16.53 -10.68
N ALA A 717 8.47 -15.96 -9.52
CA ALA A 717 7.42 -16.44 -8.63
C ALA A 717 6.55 -15.31 -8.08
N VAL A 718 5.30 -15.65 -7.77
CA VAL A 718 4.30 -14.83 -7.09
C VAL A 718 3.46 -15.69 -6.14
N LEU A 719 2.82 -15.07 -5.14
CA LEU A 719 1.78 -15.71 -4.35
C LEU A 719 0.41 -15.32 -4.94
N GLY A 720 -0.39 -16.28 -5.38
CA GLY A 720 -1.76 -16.03 -5.82
C GLY A 720 -2.62 -15.48 -4.67
N LEU A 721 -3.76 -14.88 -5.01
CA LEU A 721 -4.75 -14.47 -3.99
C LEU A 721 -5.38 -15.68 -3.24
N ASP A 722 -5.07 -16.89 -3.68
CA ASP A 722 -5.42 -18.17 -3.04
C ASP A 722 -4.36 -18.66 -2.03
N GLY A 723 -3.32 -17.86 -1.77
CA GLY A 723 -2.22 -18.21 -0.85
C GLY A 723 -1.22 -19.24 -1.41
N ARG A 724 -1.33 -19.62 -2.70
CA ARG A 724 -0.43 -20.60 -3.34
C ARG A 724 0.72 -19.90 -4.05
N LEU A 725 1.87 -20.56 -4.07
CA LEU A 725 3.02 -20.12 -4.85
C LEU A 725 2.80 -20.50 -6.32
N TYR A 726 2.84 -19.52 -7.21
CA TYR A 726 2.86 -19.72 -8.65
C TYR A 726 4.22 -19.32 -9.19
N TRP A 727 4.76 -20.12 -10.10
CA TRP A 727 6.08 -19.85 -10.67
C TRP A 727 6.16 -20.24 -12.14
N ALA A 728 7.10 -19.63 -12.84
CA ALA A 728 7.43 -19.94 -14.22
C ALA A 728 8.89 -19.66 -14.50
N ARG A 729 9.43 -20.34 -15.53
CA ARG A 729 10.74 -20.04 -16.07
C ARG A 729 10.62 -19.12 -17.26
N THR A 730 11.41 -18.05 -17.27
CA THR A 730 11.53 -17.14 -18.41
C THR A 730 12.44 -17.76 -19.47
N GLY A 731 11.90 -17.97 -20.67
CA GLY A 731 12.64 -18.40 -21.85
C GLY A 731 12.94 -17.26 -22.82
N THR A 732 13.47 -17.59 -24.01
CA THR A 732 13.78 -16.63 -25.09
C THR A 732 12.53 -15.94 -25.65
N GLN A 733 11.37 -16.60 -25.57
CA GLN A 733 10.08 -16.09 -26.06
C GLN A 733 9.27 -15.33 -25.01
N GLY A 734 9.79 -15.18 -23.78
CA GLY A 734 9.08 -14.60 -22.64
C GLY A 734 8.84 -15.61 -21.52
N THR A 735 8.00 -15.24 -20.55
CA THR A 735 7.65 -16.11 -19.41
C THR A 735 6.31 -16.77 -19.67
N ALA A 736 6.31 -18.11 -19.77
CA ALA A 736 5.13 -18.92 -20.05
C ALA A 736 5.14 -20.20 -19.20
N GLY A 737 4.04 -20.96 -19.23
CA GLY A 737 3.94 -22.26 -18.55
C GLY A 737 3.91 -22.17 -17.03
N TRP A 738 3.11 -21.24 -16.51
CA TRP A 738 2.92 -21.04 -15.06
C TRP A 738 2.39 -22.28 -14.37
N ARG A 739 2.97 -22.60 -13.21
CA ARG A 739 2.62 -23.78 -12.40
C ARG A 739 2.30 -23.35 -10.98
N ALA A 740 1.25 -23.94 -10.41
CA ALA A 740 1.01 -23.88 -8.98
C ALA A 740 1.94 -24.86 -8.25
N ALA A 741 2.48 -24.43 -7.12
CA ALA A 741 3.14 -25.26 -6.13
C ALA A 741 2.13 -25.98 -5.22
#